data_AF-A0A4R5BVX4-F1
#
_entry.id   AF-A0A4R5BVX4-F1
#
_cell.length_a   1.000
_cell.length_b   1.000
_cell.length_c   1.000
_cell.angle_alpha   90.00
_cell.angle_beta   90.00
_cell.angle_gamma   90.00
#
_symmetry.space_group_name_H-M   'P 1'
#
loop_
_entity.id
_entity.type
_entity.pdbx_description
1 polymer ?
#
loop_
_entity_poly.entity_id
_entity_poly.type
_entity_poly.pdbx_seq_one_letter_code
_entity_poly.pdbx_strand_id
1 'polypeptide(L)'
;MRLSIGRHPGDLGKLALVAGLLVLSALLVLIPANPVEIAVHQQLIALPRVADPFWVVLTWIGSWVGIVGVVVATSYLGWIRVALLCGGSGALTWLVAMLMHQLLEGPGGRPFPSEEVALVTVLAVVATPYFGRVARYLGWGLVLLTGVAVVHLDLHLPLGAVGGALLGWGVGLLCHLVWGAPGRKVSELVVFDELEQAGLAPVSISALRHRLLQPREFAVDTVDGPPLRVKVVRRLSRRAGAWYKLKRLLMLLDVQDEPSLSTPHHEVEHEAYAALLAARAGVRTPEVVLAGDVPYAPALLVMREVPGRRLTELSPEEIDDELLAGVWEQVALLAEARIAHHDLRAKNILVDERGRPWLLSFTFSHPGADDARCAQDLAEALVSVAAVVGTERAVTSAIAALPVESLAAALGSVVPLALPRRIRAQVQRGRYFLAELRESLADRLGLPIPGFRSPVRPTTVLSLLLVGAAVYLLIPELSNTRDVIGALRHAHWGWLAVSVVTGFAAVVLSSISVQGSSRIPLPFWLTLQVQVAAAFTGRTTPGGAGFFGINVVYLERLGLRRPLAVGVTLLNQAGTGAVAFVVSVIGVFAVGLSGTFTNLSLPGWQLMVVVAAAVLVAVLVVLSPPGRRRIMPSVREVSRELLETLRHPVRALQLFGGALGYLVVSGLGLATSLAALHPNFSWTAVTVVFVVGNTLGHLVPSPGGLGAVEAVLLAGLGAMGVPPTAAVAAVLLSRLLTYWIPVLPGILMFRYLQHRNVI
;
A
#
# COMPACT_ATOMS: atom_id res chain seq x y z
N MET A 1 43.99 -7.71 2.15
CA MET A 1 42.72 -7.16 2.66
C MET A 1 41.72 -8.30 2.85
N ARG A 2 41.39 -8.67 4.10
CA ARG A 2 40.39 -9.70 4.40
C ARG A 2 39.00 -9.08 4.26
N LEU A 3 38.43 -9.07 3.05
CA LEU A 3 37.07 -8.58 2.83
C LEU A 3 36.07 -9.50 3.57
N SER A 4 35.19 -8.91 4.36
CA SER A 4 34.12 -9.64 5.04
C SER A 4 33.01 -9.98 4.04
N ILE A 5 33.02 -11.21 3.54
CA ILE A 5 32.09 -11.69 2.51
C ILE A 5 30.91 -12.41 3.16
N GLY A 6 29.70 -12.06 2.74
CA GLY A 6 28.49 -12.64 3.29
C GLY A 6 27.34 -12.75 2.29
N ARG A 7 26.38 -13.62 2.62
CA ARG A 7 25.09 -13.74 1.95
C ARG A 7 24.04 -12.91 2.67
N HIS A 8 23.02 -12.46 1.96
CA HIS A 8 21.96 -11.64 2.53
C HIS A 8 20.59 -12.29 2.25
N PRO A 9 19.81 -12.67 3.28
CA PRO A 9 18.54 -13.41 3.08
C PRO A 9 17.50 -12.60 2.30
N GLY A 10 17.55 -11.26 2.38
CA GLY A 10 16.70 -10.38 1.58
C GLY A 10 16.92 -10.48 0.06
N ASP A 11 18.01 -11.10 -0.41
CA ASP A 11 18.21 -11.32 -1.84
C ASP A 11 17.28 -12.40 -2.39
N LEU A 12 16.84 -13.37 -1.57
CA LEU A 12 15.79 -14.34 -1.95
C LEU A 12 14.46 -13.64 -2.25
N GLY A 13 14.06 -12.70 -1.38
CA GLY A 13 12.82 -11.93 -1.57
C GLY A 13 12.88 -11.03 -2.81
N LYS A 14 14.02 -10.39 -3.06
CA LYS A 14 14.23 -9.60 -4.29
C LYS A 14 14.23 -10.50 -5.53
N LEU A 15 14.85 -11.67 -5.46
CA LEU A 15 14.90 -12.61 -6.57
C LEU A 15 13.50 -13.13 -6.92
N ALA A 16 12.66 -13.45 -5.92
CA ALA A 16 11.26 -13.81 -6.14
C ALA A 16 10.46 -12.67 -6.80
N LEU A 17 10.66 -11.42 -6.35
CA LEU A 17 10.04 -10.25 -6.96
C LEU A 17 10.48 -10.05 -8.42
N VAL A 18 11.78 -10.11 -8.68
CA VAL A 18 12.34 -9.95 -10.03
C VAL A 18 11.86 -11.06 -10.95
N ALA A 19 11.81 -12.31 -10.48
CA ALA A 19 11.24 -13.42 -11.23
C ALA A 19 9.76 -13.17 -11.59
N GLY A 20 8.95 -12.70 -10.63
CA GLY A 20 7.55 -12.35 -10.89
C GLY A 20 7.38 -11.23 -11.90
N LEU A 21 8.20 -10.17 -11.81
CA LEU A 21 8.20 -9.05 -12.77
C LEU A 21 8.69 -9.47 -14.16
N LEU A 22 9.69 -10.34 -14.24
CA LEU A 22 10.21 -10.86 -15.50
C LEU A 22 9.16 -11.75 -16.20
N VAL A 23 8.47 -12.61 -15.44
CA VAL A 23 7.34 -13.40 -15.95
C VAL A 23 6.21 -12.49 -16.43
N LEU A 24 5.84 -11.46 -15.65
CA LEU A 24 4.83 -10.50 -16.08
C LEU A 24 5.23 -9.77 -17.37
N SER A 25 6.50 -9.37 -17.49
CA SER A 25 7.02 -8.71 -18.69
C SER A 25 6.99 -9.65 -19.89
N ALA A 26 7.41 -10.91 -19.71
CA ALA A 26 7.32 -11.94 -20.75
C ALA A 26 5.87 -12.20 -21.20
N LEU A 27 4.91 -12.18 -20.28
CA LEU A 27 3.49 -12.32 -20.61
C LEU A 27 2.94 -11.10 -21.37
N LEU A 28 3.37 -9.89 -21.01
CA LEU A 28 2.96 -8.66 -21.69
C LEU A 28 3.48 -8.59 -23.13
N VAL A 29 4.65 -9.18 -23.40
CA VAL A 29 5.24 -9.28 -24.75
C VAL A 29 4.40 -10.14 -25.71
N LEU A 30 3.63 -11.09 -25.17
CA LEU A 30 2.75 -11.97 -25.97
C LEU A 30 1.42 -11.29 -26.39
N ILE A 31 1.20 -10.04 -26.00
CA ILE A 31 0.02 -9.24 -26.31
C ILE A 31 0.44 -8.15 -27.33
N PRO A 32 -0.45 -7.68 -28.22
CA PRO A 32 -0.14 -6.55 -29.10
C PRO A 32 0.44 -5.36 -28.33
N ALA A 33 1.44 -4.70 -28.93
CA ALA A 33 2.19 -3.63 -28.30
C ALA A 33 1.25 -2.51 -27.81
N ASN A 34 1.49 -2.07 -26.58
CA ASN A 34 0.67 -1.04 -25.93
C ASN A 34 0.84 0.30 -26.68
N PRO A 35 -0.24 1.07 -26.97
CA PRO A 35 -0.13 2.39 -27.58
C PRO A 35 0.84 3.34 -26.88
N VAL A 36 0.96 3.26 -25.54
CA VAL A 36 1.92 4.05 -24.76
C VAL A 36 3.35 3.62 -25.05
N GLU A 37 3.58 2.32 -25.12
CA GLU A 37 4.90 1.76 -25.44
C GLU A 37 5.32 2.15 -26.86
N ILE A 38 4.39 2.11 -27.81
CA ILE A 38 4.61 2.58 -29.19
C ILE A 38 4.91 4.08 -29.20
N ALA A 39 4.17 4.90 -28.44
CA ALA A 39 4.42 6.34 -28.37
C ALA A 39 5.82 6.67 -27.79
N VAL A 40 6.23 5.97 -26.72
CA VAL A 40 7.57 6.12 -26.14
C VAL A 40 8.65 5.67 -27.14
N HIS A 41 8.44 4.54 -27.81
CA HIS A 41 9.32 4.04 -28.86
C HIS A 41 9.49 5.06 -30.01
N GLN A 42 8.39 5.63 -30.49
CA GLN A 42 8.41 6.65 -31.54
C GLN A 42 9.17 7.91 -31.12
N GLN A 43 9.00 8.37 -29.88
CA GLN A 43 9.76 9.52 -29.37
C GLN A 43 11.27 9.23 -29.28
N LEU A 44 11.64 8.02 -28.88
CA LEU A 44 13.05 7.65 -28.75
C LEU A 44 13.73 7.46 -30.12
N ILE A 45 13.05 6.88 -31.11
CA ILE A 45 13.56 6.79 -32.48
C ILE A 45 13.69 8.17 -33.14
N ALA A 46 12.86 9.15 -32.73
CA ALA A 46 12.91 10.50 -33.27
C ALA A 46 14.14 11.33 -32.83
N LEU A 47 15.03 10.79 -31.97
CA LEU A 47 16.27 11.46 -31.60
C LEU A 47 17.20 11.65 -32.82
N PRO A 48 18.09 12.68 -32.80
CA PRO A 48 18.94 12.97 -33.95
C PRO A 48 19.91 11.83 -34.28
N ARG A 49 19.85 11.33 -35.53
CA ARG A 49 20.72 10.26 -36.03
C ARG A 49 22.22 10.58 -36.04
N VAL A 50 22.59 11.85 -35.87
CA VAL A 50 23.99 12.29 -35.68
C VAL A 50 24.61 11.62 -34.45
N ALA A 51 23.80 11.21 -33.47
CA ALA A 51 24.25 10.50 -32.28
C ALA A 51 24.31 8.96 -32.45
N ASP A 52 23.92 8.39 -33.58
CA ASP A 52 23.88 6.93 -33.80
C ASP A 52 25.21 6.22 -33.46
N PRO A 53 26.40 6.76 -33.83
CA PRO A 53 27.67 6.12 -33.47
C PRO A 53 27.86 6.00 -31.95
N PHE A 54 27.41 6.99 -31.18
CA PHE A 54 27.46 6.96 -29.72
C PHE A 54 26.54 5.87 -29.14
N TRP A 55 25.32 5.75 -29.67
CA TRP A 55 24.37 4.72 -29.25
C TRP A 55 24.83 3.31 -29.61
N VAL A 56 25.47 3.12 -30.76
CA VAL A 56 26.08 1.84 -31.17
C VAL A 56 27.22 1.45 -30.23
N VAL A 57 28.06 2.38 -29.81
CA VAL A 57 29.12 2.08 -28.82
C VAL A 57 28.52 1.62 -27.49
N LEU A 58 27.38 2.18 -27.07
CA LEU A 58 26.69 1.74 -25.86
C LEU A 58 26.16 0.30 -25.95
N THR A 59 25.75 -0.18 -27.13
CA THR A 59 25.34 -1.58 -27.30
C THR A 59 26.52 -2.54 -27.27
N TRP A 60 27.71 -2.11 -27.71
CA TRP A 60 28.94 -2.91 -27.62
C TRP A 60 29.34 -3.18 -26.17
N ILE A 61 29.14 -2.21 -25.28
CA ILE A 61 29.35 -2.38 -23.84
C ILE A 61 28.38 -3.43 -23.25
N GLY A 62 27.19 -3.58 -23.83
CA GLY A 62 26.24 -4.64 -23.51
C GLY A 62 26.50 -5.96 -24.23
N SER A 63 27.59 -6.12 -24.98
CA SER A 63 27.88 -7.37 -25.70
C SER A 63 28.95 -8.21 -25.01
N TRP A 64 29.37 -9.32 -25.64
CA TRP A 64 30.51 -10.11 -25.20
C TRP A 64 31.80 -9.27 -25.08
N VAL A 65 31.95 -8.22 -25.89
CA VAL A 65 33.08 -7.29 -25.84
C VAL A 65 33.13 -6.57 -24.48
N GLY A 66 31.96 -6.17 -23.95
CA GLY A 66 31.85 -5.57 -22.64
C GLY A 66 32.24 -6.52 -21.50
N ILE A 67 31.84 -7.80 -21.60
CA ILE A 67 32.25 -8.84 -20.64
C ILE A 67 33.77 -8.97 -20.63
N VAL A 68 34.39 -9.13 -21.80
CA VAL A 68 35.85 -9.25 -21.93
C VAL A 68 36.55 -8.00 -21.39
N GLY A 69 36.06 -6.81 -21.74
CA GLY A 69 36.61 -5.54 -21.26
C GLY A 69 36.61 -5.45 -19.73
N VAL A 70 35.49 -5.79 -19.07
CA VAL A 70 35.41 -5.78 -17.60
C VAL A 70 36.31 -6.83 -16.97
N VAL A 71 36.37 -8.04 -17.53
CA VAL A 71 37.23 -9.14 -17.04
C VAL A 71 38.71 -8.75 -17.14
N VAL A 72 39.14 -8.19 -18.27
CA VAL A 72 40.53 -7.75 -18.47
C VAL A 72 40.87 -6.60 -17.52
N ALA A 73 40.04 -5.57 -17.44
CA ALA A 73 40.29 -4.42 -16.58
C ALA A 73 40.37 -4.80 -15.09
N THR A 74 39.43 -5.64 -14.62
CA THR A 74 39.44 -6.08 -13.21
C THR A 74 40.57 -7.06 -12.90
N SER A 75 40.98 -7.88 -13.87
CA SER A 75 42.17 -8.75 -13.72
C SER A 75 43.46 -7.94 -13.65
N TYR A 76 43.60 -6.92 -14.50
CA TYR A 76 44.74 -6.00 -14.48
C TYR A 76 44.90 -5.27 -13.14
N LEU A 77 43.79 -4.90 -12.51
CA LEU A 77 43.76 -4.28 -11.18
C LEU A 77 43.98 -5.28 -10.02
N GLY A 78 44.27 -6.56 -10.31
CA GLY A 78 44.48 -7.60 -9.30
C GLY A 78 43.20 -8.11 -8.64
N TRP A 79 42.02 -7.75 -9.16
CA TRP A 79 40.72 -8.14 -8.59
C TRP A 79 40.16 -9.41 -9.25
N ILE A 80 40.95 -10.48 -9.18
CA ILE A 80 40.67 -11.77 -9.85
C ILE A 80 39.26 -12.29 -9.52
N ARG A 81 38.80 -12.13 -8.27
CA ARG A 81 37.45 -12.56 -7.87
C ARG A 81 36.34 -11.78 -8.60
N VAL A 82 36.50 -10.47 -8.77
CA VAL A 82 35.51 -9.64 -9.46
C VAL A 82 35.46 -10.01 -10.94
N ALA A 83 36.63 -10.26 -11.55
CA ALA A 83 36.76 -10.72 -12.92
C ALA A 83 36.00 -12.04 -13.14
N LEU A 84 36.24 -13.05 -12.29
CA LEU A 84 35.57 -14.35 -12.39
C LEU A 84 34.05 -14.25 -12.21
N LEU A 85 33.58 -13.45 -11.24
CA LEU A 85 32.14 -13.28 -11.00
C LEU A 85 31.46 -12.53 -12.14
N CYS A 86 32.07 -11.46 -12.68
CA CYS A 86 31.53 -10.71 -13.80
C CYS A 86 31.51 -11.56 -15.09
N GLY A 87 32.61 -12.28 -15.37
CA GLY A 87 32.69 -13.17 -16.53
C GLY A 87 31.66 -14.30 -16.48
N GLY A 88 31.59 -15.03 -15.36
CA GLY A 88 30.66 -16.15 -15.20
C GLY A 88 29.19 -15.73 -15.20
N SER A 89 28.85 -14.63 -14.51
CA SER A 89 27.47 -14.12 -14.49
C SER A 89 27.05 -13.47 -15.81
N GLY A 90 27.98 -12.82 -16.53
CA GLY A 90 27.76 -12.31 -17.88
C GLY A 90 27.46 -13.45 -18.87
N ALA A 91 28.31 -14.47 -18.91
CA ALA A 91 28.11 -15.64 -19.79
C ALA A 91 26.79 -16.37 -19.51
N LEU A 92 26.43 -16.55 -18.23
CA LEU A 92 25.15 -17.15 -17.84
C LEU A 92 23.97 -16.28 -18.30
N THR A 93 24.06 -14.96 -18.12
CA THR A 93 22.99 -14.02 -18.53
C THR A 93 22.77 -14.07 -20.04
N TRP A 94 23.87 -14.07 -20.82
CA TRP A 94 23.81 -14.20 -22.28
C TRP A 94 23.14 -15.51 -22.71
N LEU A 95 23.54 -16.65 -22.12
CA LEU A 95 22.94 -17.96 -22.43
C LEU A 95 21.44 -18.01 -22.12
N VAL A 96 21.02 -17.44 -20.98
CA VAL A 96 19.60 -17.38 -20.61
C VAL A 96 18.81 -16.46 -21.55
N ALA A 97 19.36 -15.30 -21.93
CA ALA A 97 18.72 -14.40 -22.89
C ALA A 97 18.53 -15.09 -24.25
N MET A 98 19.56 -15.78 -24.75
CA MET A 98 19.50 -16.56 -25.99
C MET A 98 18.41 -17.65 -25.94
N LEU A 99 18.28 -18.36 -24.82
CA LEU A 99 17.21 -19.35 -24.65
C LEU A 99 15.82 -18.70 -24.64
N MET A 100 15.69 -17.53 -24.02
CA MET A 100 14.42 -16.78 -24.00
C MET A 100 14.03 -16.29 -25.39
N HIS A 101 14.97 -15.84 -26.22
CA HIS A 101 14.70 -15.45 -27.61
C HIS A 101 14.10 -16.59 -28.43
N GLN A 102 14.49 -17.84 -28.16
CA GLN A 102 13.93 -19.02 -28.85
C GLN A 102 12.51 -19.36 -28.39
N LEU A 103 12.13 -18.94 -27.18
CA LEU A 103 10.85 -19.28 -26.55
C LEU A 103 9.81 -18.15 -26.66
N LEU A 104 10.26 -16.91 -26.86
CA LEU A 104 9.44 -15.70 -26.79
C LEU A 104 9.71 -14.83 -28.02
N GLU A 105 8.71 -14.71 -28.89
CA GLU A 105 8.69 -13.73 -29.98
C GLU A 105 7.88 -12.52 -29.55
N GLY A 106 8.49 -11.33 -29.62
CA GLY A 106 7.82 -10.09 -29.27
C GLY A 106 7.06 -9.44 -30.43
N PRO A 107 6.31 -8.36 -30.14
CA PRO A 107 5.52 -7.66 -31.15
C PRO A 107 6.38 -7.19 -32.33
N GLY A 108 6.00 -7.58 -33.54
CA GLY A 108 6.76 -7.30 -34.76
C GLY A 108 8.01 -8.16 -34.95
N GLY A 109 8.10 -9.33 -34.30
CA GLY A 109 9.20 -10.28 -34.46
C GLY A 109 10.49 -9.89 -33.72
N ARG A 110 10.43 -8.88 -32.84
CA ARG A 110 11.59 -8.42 -32.07
C ARG A 110 11.91 -9.40 -30.93
N PRO A 111 13.18 -9.73 -30.68
CA PRO A 111 13.56 -10.67 -29.63
C PRO A 111 13.31 -10.10 -28.23
N PHE A 112 12.99 -10.96 -27.26
CA PHE A 112 12.81 -10.59 -25.85
C PHE A 112 13.51 -11.58 -24.92
N PRO A 113 14.28 -11.12 -23.91
CA PRO A 113 14.55 -9.73 -23.51
C PRO A 113 15.74 -9.10 -24.26
N SER A 114 16.02 -7.80 -24.10
CA SER A 114 17.27 -7.21 -24.62
C SER A 114 18.48 -7.79 -23.88
N GLU A 115 19.36 -8.42 -24.66
CA GLU A 115 20.58 -9.03 -24.15
C GLU A 115 21.61 -7.99 -23.72
N GLU A 116 21.66 -6.85 -24.43
CA GLU A 116 22.59 -5.76 -24.16
C GLU A 116 22.33 -5.14 -22.79
N VAL A 117 21.06 -4.83 -22.52
CA VAL A 117 20.66 -4.27 -21.23
C VAL A 117 20.84 -5.30 -20.12
N ALA A 118 20.57 -6.58 -20.37
CA ALA A 118 20.78 -7.65 -19.40
C ALA A 118 22.26 -7.77 -18.99
N LEU A 119 23.16 -7.73 -19.96
CA LEU A 119 24.60 -7.85 -19.75
C LEU A 119 25.19 -6.64 -18.99
N VAL A 120 24.84 -5.41 -19.37
CA VAL A 120 25.27 -4.23 -18.61
C VAL A 120 24.73 -4.28 -17.18
N THR A 121 23.48 -4.72 -17.01
CA THR A 121 22.85 -4.77 -15.68
C THR A 121 23.51 -5.80 -14.77
N VAL A 122 23.81 -7.01 -15.25
CA VAL A 122 24.46 -8.04 -14.42
C VAL A 122 25.86 -7.60 -14.01
N LEU A 123 26.63 -7.01 -14.93
CA LEU A 123 27.97 -6.49 -14.64
C LEU A 123 27.90 -5.37 -13.59
N ALA A 124 26.99 -4.41 -13.74
CA ALA A 124 26.78 -3.34 -12.77
C ALA A 124 26.40 -3.89 -11.39
N VAL A 125 25.46 -4.85 -11.32
CA VAL A 125 24.99 -5.43 -10.05
C VAL A 125 26.08 -6.23 -9.34
N VAL A 126 26.87 -7.03 -10.07
CA VAL A 126 27.94 -7.85 -9.51
C VAL A 126 29.13 -6.99 -9.07
N ALA A 127 29.50 -5.98 -9.85
CA ALA A 127 30.57 -5.05 -9.54
C ALA A 127 30.24 -4.15 -8.34
N THR A 128 29.02 -3.62 -8.26
CA THR A 128 28.61 -2.57 -7.30
C THR A 128 29.07 -2.73 -5.84
N PRO A 129 29.10 -3.93 -5.22
CA PRO A 129 29.56 -4.09 -3.84
C PRO A 129 31.06 -3.89 -3.64
N TYR A 130 31.86 -3.99 -4.70
CA TYR A 130 33.30 -3.82 -4.69
C TYR A 130 33.72 -2.36 -4.95
N PHE A 131 32.82 -1.56 -5.52
CA PHE A 131 33.07 -0.18 -5.85
C PHE A 131 32.28 0.80 -4.96
N GLY A 132 32.77 2.04 -4.88
CA GLY A 132 32.15 3.11 -4.11
C GLY A 132 30.76 3.55 -4.62
N ARG A 133 30.17 4.53 -3.93
CA ARG A 133 28.83 5.06 -4.27
C ARG A 133 28.76 5.65 -5.69
N VAL A 134 29.83 6.29 -6.17
CA VAL A 134 29.90 6.91 -7.50
C VAL A 134 29.79 5.88 -8.61
N ALA A 135 30.59 4.81 -8.56
CA ALA A 135 30.56 3.73 -9.55
C ALA A 135 29.18 3.05 -9.65
N ARG A 136 28.46 2.95 -8.53
CA ARG A 136 27.07 2.46 -8.53
C ARG A 136 26.15 3.36 -9.36
N TYR A 137 26.23 4.67 -9.19
CA TYR A 137 25.41 5.60 -9.96
C TYR A 137 25.79 5.61 -11.44
N LEU A 138 27.09 5.57 -11.76
CA LEU A 138 27.56 5.44 -13.14
C LEU A 138 27.09 4.14 -13.79
N GLY A 139 27.14 3.02 -13.07
CA GLY A 139 26.64 1.72 -13.56
C GLY A 139 25.15 1.74 -13.86
N TRP A 140 24.33 2.33 -13.00
CA TRP A 140 22.89 2.49 -13.29
C TRP A 140 22.60 3.51 -14.40
N GLY A 141 23.40 4.56 -14.51
CA GLY A 141 23.35 5.49 -15.63
C GLY A 141 23.64 4.79 -16.96
N LEU A 142 24.65 3.91 -16.99
CA LEU A 142 25.00 3.10 -18.14
C LEU A 142 23.87 2.13 -18.53
N VAL A 143 23.25 1.43 -17.56
CA VAL A 143 22.07 0.57 -17.83
C VAL A 143 20.94 1.36 -18.48
N LEU A 144 20.63 2.56 -17.96
CA LEU A 144 19.60 3.42 -18.51
C LEU A 144 19.94 3.88 -19.94
N LEU A 145 21.18 4.32 -20.17
CA LEU A 145 21.66 4.76 -21.47
C LEU A 145 21.65 3.62 -22.50
N THR A 146 22.07 2.41 -22.14
CA THR A 146 21.99 1.23 -23.02
C THR A 146 20.53 0.86 -23.32
N GLY A 147 19.63 0.99 -22.34
CA GLY A 147 18.19 0.80 -22.58
C GLY A 147 17.61 1.79 -23.58
N VAL A 148 18.02 3.07 -23.49
CA VAL A 148 17.64 4.08 -24.48
C VAL A 148 18.28 3.78 -25.85
N ALA A 149 19.55 3.38 -25.88
CA ALA A 149 20.28 3.05 -27.11
C ALA A 149 19.56 1.97 -27.91
N VAL A 150 19.21 0.87 -27.24
CA VAL A 150 18.55 -0.28 -27.85
C VAL A 150 17.17 0.07 -28.44
N VAL A 151 16.43 0.97 -27.78
CA VAL A 151 15.13 1.43 -28.29
C VAL A 151 15.30 2.44 -29.42
N HIS A 152 16.25 3.36 -29.30
CA HIS A 152 16.54 4.38 -30.30
C HIS A 152 17.02 3.77 -31.63
N LEU A 153 17.86 2.73 -31.55
CA LEU A 153 18.37 1.99 -32.71
C LEU A 153 17.35 0.99 -33.29
N ASP A 154 16.10 1.00 -32.81
CA ASP A 154 15.00 0.12 -33.24
C ASP A 154 15.31 -1.39 -33.07
N LEU A 155 16.21 -1.73 -32.13
CA LEU A 155 16.59 -3.12 -31.86
C LEU A 155 15.54 -3.83 -30.98
N HIS A 156 15.01 -3.13 -29.98
CA HIS A 156 13.96 -3.65 -29.09
C HIS A 156 12.93 -2.58 -28.71
N LEU A 157 11.73 -3.02 -28.32
CA LEU A 157 10.75 -2.16 -27.67
C LEU A 157 11.16 -1.83 -26.22
N PRO A 158 10.62 -0.74 -25.62
CA PRO A 158 10.89 -0.39 -24.22
C PRO A 158 10.67 -1.53 -23.22
N LEU A 159 9.66 -2.38 -23.43
CA LEU A 159 9.44 -3.56 -22.57
C LEU A 159 10.57 -4.58 -22.68
N GLY A 160 11.20 -4.71 -23.85
CA GLY A 160 12.38 -5.54 -24.06
C GLY A 160 13.60 -5.05 -23.28
N ALA A 161 13.83 -3.73 -23.24
CA ALA A 161 14.86 -3.13 -22.40
C ALA A 161 14.60 -3.34 -20.90
N VAL A 162 13.34 -3.19 -20.45
CA VAL A 162 12.94 -3.48 -19.07
C VAL A 162 13.13 -4.96 -18.73
N GLY A 163 12.74 -5.87 -19.62
CA GLY A 163 12.97 -7.31 -19.48
C GLY A 163 14.45 -7.65 -19.34
N GLY A 164 15.31 -7.00 -20.14
CA GLY A 164 16.76 -7.14 -20.05
C GLY A 164 17.30 -6.72 -18.69
N ALA A 165 16.92 -5.54 -18.22
CA ALA A 165 17.31 -5.05 -16.90
C ALA A 165 16.85 -5.98 -15.76
N LEU A 166 15.63 -6.55 -15.85
CA LEU A 166 15.13 -7.51 -14.88
C LEU A 166 15.93 -8.82 -14.90
N LEU A 167 16.23 -9.36 -16.08
CA LEU A 167 17.04 -10.57 -16.23
C LEU A 167 18.43 -10.38 -15.62
N GLY A 168 19.14 -9.32 -16.02
CA GLY A 168 20.47 -9.02 -15.51
C GLY A 168 20.49 -8.76 -14.00
N TRP A 169 19.47 -8.08 -13.47
CA TRP A 169 19.33 -7.88 -12.04
C TRP A 169 19.09 -9.20 -11.29
N GLY A 170 18.26 -10.08 -11.85
CA GLY A 170 17.98 -11.42 -11.30
C GLY A 170 19.24 -12.29 -11.22
N VAL A 171 19.99 -12.39 -12.32
CA VAL A 171 21.26 -13.15 -12.36
C VAL A 171 22.30 -12.55 -11.42
N GLY A 172 22.40 -11.22 -11.33
CA GLY A 172 23.30 -10.56 -10.39
C GLY A 172 22.94 -10.82 -8.93
N LEU A 173 21.64 -10.84 -8.58
CA LEU A 173 21.17 -11.22 -7.25
C LEU A 173 21.46 -12.70 -6.94
N LEU A 174 21.26 -13.59 -7.91
CA LEU A 174 21.61 -15.01 -7.79
C LEU A 174 23.11 -15.17 -7.53
N CYS A 175 23.95 -14.41 -8.23
CA CYS A 175 25.39 -14.41 -8.03
C CYS A 175 25.76 -14.03 -6.58
N HIS A 176 25.17 -12.95 -6.08
CA HIS A 176 25.36 -12.51 -4.70
C HIS A 176 24.83 -13.49 -3.64
N LEU A 177 23.81 -14.28 -3.98
CA LEU A 177 23.25 -15.31 -3.11
C LEU A 177 24.17 -16.53 -3.02
N VAL A 178 24.70 -16.99 -4.17
CA VAL A 178 25.56 -18.18 -4.25
C VAL A 178 26.96 -17.89 -3.71
N TRP A 179 27.62 -16.84 -4.22
CA TRP A 179 29.03 -16.55 -3.93
C TRP A 179 29.26 -15.50 -2.84
N GLY A 180 28.22 -14.77 -2.42
CA GLY A 180 28.31 -13.71 -1.41
C GLY A 180 28.98 -12.43 -1.93
N ALA A 181 28.78 -11.32 -1.21
CA ALA A 181 29.38 -10.02 -1.54
C ALA A 181 30.07 -9.37 -0.32
N PRO A 182 31.03 -8.44 -0.54
CA PRO A 182 31.66 -7.65 0.52
C PRO A 182 30.67 -6.81 1.34
N GLY A 183 31.02 -6.52 2.59
CA GLY A 183 30.22 -5.68 3.50
C GLY A 183 28.93 -6.33 3.99
N ARG A 184 28.73 -7.63 3.70
CA ARG A 184 27.51 -8.37 4.04
C ARG A 184 27.68 -9.30 5.22
N LYS A 185 28.88 -9.55 5.74
CA LYS A 185 29.11 -10.25 7.01
C LYS A 185 29.79 -9.30 7.97
N VAL A 186 29.58 -9.47 9.27
CA VAL A 186 30.36 -8.80 10.32
C VAL A 186 31.25 -9.88 10.91
N SER A 187 32.56 -9.69 10.86
CA SER A 187 33.54 -10.63 11.43
C SER A 187 33.92 -10.14 12.82
N GLU A 188 33.94 -11.02 13.81
CA GLU A 188 34.39 -10.71 15.17
C GLU A 188 35.82 -10.16 15.17
N LEU A 189 36.71 -10.78 14.39
CA LEU A 189 38.09 -10.31 14.20
C LEU A 189 38.19 -8.87 13.69
N VAL A 190 37.30 -8.46 12.77
CA VAL A 190 37.34 -7.09 12.23
C VAL A 190 36.88 -6.08 13.28
N VAL A 191 35.88 -6.45 14.10
CA VAL A 191 35.46 -5.59 15.21
C VAL A 191 36.55 -5.52 16.28
N PHE A 192 37.22 -6.63 16.57
CA PHE A 192 38.33 -6.69 17.50
C PHE A 192 39.49 -5.76 17.09
N ASP A 193 39.98 -5.90 15.85
CA ASP A 193 41.09 -5.10 15.32
C ASP A 193 40.78 -3.58 15.37
N GLU A 194 39.53 -3.19 15.11
CA GLU A 194 39.09 -1.79 15.14
C GLU A 194 39.02 -1.23 16.57
N LEU A 195 38.57 -2.02 17.54
CA LEU A 195 38.58 -1.62 18.94
C LEU A 195 40.01 -1.49 19.48
N GLU A 196 40.92 -2.37 19.04
CA GLU A 196 42.35 -2.29 19.36
C GLU A 196 42.97 -1.01 18.78
N GLN A 197 42.71 -0.69 17.51
CA GLN A 197 43.17 0.55 16.87
C GLN A 197 42.59 1.82 17.51
N ALA A 198 41.36 1.74 18.02
CA ALA A 198 40.73 2.83 18.77
C ALA A 198 41.27 3.00 20.20
N GLY A 199 42.20 2.13 20.65
CA GLY A 199 42.81 2.19 21.98
C GLY A 199 41.93 1.63 23.10
N LEU A 200 40.91 0.81 22.77
CA LEU A 200 39.98 0.23 23.75
C LEU A 200 40.44 -1.12 24.33
N ALA A 201 41.60 -1.65 23.89
CA ALA A 201 42.26 -2.84 24.41
C ALA A 201 41.31 -4.05 24.70
N PRO A 202 40.61 -4.58 23.67
CA PRO A 202 39.72 -5.73 23.85
C PRO A 202 40.52 -7.02 24.17
N VAL A 203 40.03 -7.80 25.13
CA VAL A 203 40.57 -9.14 25.50
C VAL A 203 39.76 -10.24 24.84
N SER A 204 38.44 -10.08 24.84
CA SER A 204 37.49 -11.10 24.41
C SER A 204 36.34 -10.40 23.68
N ILE A 205 35.84 -11.03 22.62
CA ILE A 205 34.64 -10.58 21.92
C ILE A 205 33.70 -11.77 21.72
N SER A 206 32.45 -11.62 22.15
CA SER A 206 31.43 -12.65 21.98
C SER A 206 30.19 -12.09 21.28
N ALA A 207 29.71 -12.77 20.24
CA ALA A 207 28.49 -12.38 19.57
C ALA A 207 27.26 -12.76 20.42
N LEU A 208 26.44 -11.76 20.74
CA LEU A 208 25.20 -11.98 21.49
C LEU A 208 24.13 -12.63 20.58
N ARG A 209 23.23 -13.42 21.19
CA ARG A 209 22.17 -14.18 20.46
C ARG A 209 21.43 -13.28 19.47
N HIS A 210 21.51 -13.65 18.19
CA HIS A 210 21.07 -12.81 17.08
C HIS A 210 19.73 -13.26 16.49
N ARG A 211 18.86 -12.29 16.15
CA ARG A 211 17.76 -12.49 15.20
C ARG A 211 18.17 -11.94 13.84
N LEU A 212 17.92 -12.70 12.76
CA LEU A 212 18.29 -12.43 11.36
C LEU A 212 18.11 -10.98 10.83
N LEU A 213 17.28 -10.16 11.49
CA LEU A 213 16.86 -8.82 11.06
C LEU A 213 17.19 -7.70 12.08
N GLN A 214 17.97 -7.99 13.12
CA GLN A 214 18.41 -6.98 14.11
C GLN A 214 19.87 -6.58 13.88
N PRO A 215 20.31 -5.41 14.39
CA PRO A 215 21.74 -5.11 14.50
C PRO A 215 22.48 -6.24 15.20
N ARG A 216 23.75 -6.43 14.85
CA ARG A 216 24.57 -7.46 15.48
C ARG A 216 25.24 -6.83 16.68
N GLU A 217 24.97 -7.38 17.86
CA GLU A 217 25.56 -6.91 19.11
C GLU A 217 26.66 -7.87 19.55
N PHE A 218 27.74 -7.31 20.08
CA PHE A 218 28.85 -8.04 20.67
C PHE A 218 29.06 -7.54 22.11
N ALA A 219 29.31 -8.46 23.02
CA ALA A 219 29.87 -8.15 24.33
C ALA A 219 31.40 -8.22 24.21
N VAL A 220 32.09 -7.23 24.77
CA VAL A 220 33.54 -7.08 24.69
C VAL A 220 34.09 -6.86 26.09
N ASP A 221 35.01 -7.73 26.49
CA ASP A 221 35.79 -7.55 27.72
C ASP A 221 37.05 -6.75 27.40
N THR A 222 37.42 -5.81 28.26
CA THR A 222 38.63 -4.96 28.11
C THR A 222 39.61 -5.22 29.24
N VAL A 223 40.91 -4.94 29.03
CA VAL A 223 41.98 -5.25 30.01
C VAL A 223 41.78 -4.51 31.35
N ASP A 224 41.56 -3.19 31.32
CA ASP A 224 41.51 -2.33 32.51
C ASP A 224 40.21 -1.48 32.60
N GLY A 225 39.24 -1.73 31.73
CA GLY A 225 38.01 -0.94 31.58
C GLY A 225 36.72 -1.71 31.89
N PRO A 226 35.60 -1.01 32.07
CA PRO A 226 34.29 -1.66 32.17
C PRO A 226 33.94 -2.40 30.87
N PRO A 227 33.18 -3.51 30.93
CA PRO A 227 32.77 -4.24 29.74
C PRO A 227 32.04 -3.34 28.76
N LEU A 228 32.26 -3.58 27.47
CA LEU A 228 31.72 -2.78 26.38
C LEU A 228 30.69 -3.58 25.59
N ARG A 229 29.68 -2.87 25.10
CA ARG A 229 28.68 -3.40 24.18
C ARG A 229 28.82 -2.73 22.83
N VAL A 230 29.15 -3.52 21.82
CA VAL A 230 29.37 -3.05 20.45
C VAL A 230 28.17 -3.40 19.59
N LYS A 231 27.46 -2.38 19.11
CA LYS A 231 26.36 -2.50 18.17
C LYS A 231 26.87 -2.22 16.76
N VAL A 232 26.96 -3.26 15.94
CA VAL A 232 27.31 -3.12 14.53
C VAL A 232 26.03 -2.95 13.71
N VAL A 233 25.83 -1.73 13.23
CA VAL A 233 24.67 -1.34 12.42
C VAL A 233 24.89 -1.84 11.00
N ARG A 234 24.43 -3.07 10.74
CA ARG A 234 24.40 -3.59 9.36
C ARG A 234 23.50 -2.68 8.52
N ARG A 235 23.83 -2.61 7.23
CA ARG A 235 23.07 -1.96 6.14
C ARG A 235 21.70 -2.62 5.91
N LEU A 236 20.92 -2.78 6.97
CA LEU A 236 19.87 -3.77 7.13
C LEU A 236 18.73 -3.29 8.02
N SER A 237 18.31 -2.04 7.85
CA SER A 237 16.89 -1.72 8.03
C SER A 237 16.52 -0.41 7.33
N ARG A 238 16.46 -0.46 5.98
CA ARG A 238 15.43 0.30 5.26
C ARG A 238 14.05 -0.24 5.67
N ARG A 239 13.63 0.00 6.91
CA ARG A 239 12.22 0.09 7.25
C ARG A 239 11.66 1.44 6.80
N ALA A 240 12.51 2.40 6.41
CA ALA A 240 12.18 3.62 5.66
C ALA A 240 12.54 3.54 4.14
N GLY A 241 12.50 2.35 3.54
CA GLY A 241 12.73 2.21 2.09
C GLY A 241 11.64 2.90 1.24
N ALA A 242 11.89 3.12 -0.05
CA ALA A 242 10.92 3.73 -0.96
C ALA A 242 9.54 3.05 -0.92
N TRP A 243 9.47 1.75 -0.66
CA TRP A 243 8.21 1.02 -0.48
C TRP A 243 7.48 1.33 0.84
N TYR A 244 8.21 1.58 1.94
CA TYR A 244 7.58 2.04 3.19
C TYR A 244 7.12 3.49 3.05
N LYS A 245 7.94 4.36 2.43
CA LYS A 245 7.57 5.75 2.12
C LYS A 245 6.38 5.79 1.18
N LEU A 246 6.37 5.00 0.11
CA LEU A 246 5.25 4.87 -0.81
C LEU A 246 4.04 4.29 -0.09
N LYS A 247 4.15 3.21 0.69
CA LYS A 247 3.02 2.66 1.45
C LYS A 247 2.45 3.68 2.45
N ARG A 248 3.30 4.49 3.10
CA ARG A 248 2.89 5.49 4.09
C ARG A 248 2.32 6.76 3.44
N LEU A 249 2.89 7.19 2.32
CA LEU A 249 2.35 8.22 1.43
C LEU A 249 1.01 7.77 0.84
N LEU A 250 0.92 6.53 0.36
CA LEU A 250 -0.32 5.92 -0.09
C LEU A 250 -1.33 5.80 1.05
N MET A 251 -0.89 5.66 2.31
CA MET A 251 -1.76 5.60 3.47
C MET A 251 -2.04 6.98 4.11
N LEU A 252 -1.44 8.06 3.59
CA LEU A 252 -1.42 9.43 4.14
C LEU A 252 -1.54 9.50 5.67
N LEU A 253 -0.71 8.68 6.30
CA LEU A 253 -0.50 8.69 7.73
C LEU A 253 0.58 9.73 8.02
N ASP A 254 0.16 10.95 8.36
CA ASP A 254 0.94 11.85 9.22
C ASP A 254 1.00 11.25 10.62
N VAL A 255 1.71 10.14 10.76
CA VAL A 255 2.44 9.89 12.00
C VAL A 255 3.63 10.83 11.94
N GLN A 256 3.95 11.55 12.99
CA GLN A 256 5.06 12.48 12.91
C GLN A 256 6.38 11.73 12.62
N ASP A 257 7.16 12.23 11.66
CA ASP A 257 8.22 11.49 10.97
C ASP A 257 9.34 10.93 11.88
N GLU A 258 9.66 9.63 11.71
CA GLU A 258 10.95 9.07 12.12
C GLU A 258 12.08 9.80 11.39
N PRO A 259 13.24 10.05 12.02
CA PRO A 259 14.35 10.77 11.40
C PRO A 259 14.78 10.14 10.07
N SER A 260 15.06 10.97 9.07
CA SER A 260 15.47 10.52 7.73
C SER A 260 16.94 10.10 7.71
N LEU A 261 17.25 8.95 8.31
CA LEU A 261 18.61 8.44 8.39
C LEU A 261 19.03 7.83 7.05
N SER A 262 20.05 8.43 6.43
CA SER A 262 20.45 8.18 5.03
C SER A 262 21.48 7.06 4.85
N THR A 263 22.29 6.79 5.87
CA THR A 263 23.41 5.84 5.85
C THR A 263 23.56 5.15 7.21
N PRO A 264 24.13 3.92 7.29
CA PRO A 264 24.44 3.29 8.58
C PRO A 264 25.33 4.16 9.48
N HIS A 265 26.25 4.90 8.87
CA HIS A 265 27.04 5.93 9.54
C HIS A 265 26.14 6.98 10.23
N HIS A 266 25.23 7.58 9.46
CA HIS A 266 24.27 8.56 10.00
C HIS A 266 23.34 7.95 11.06
N GLU A 267 22.97 6.66 10.94
CA GLU A 267 22.21 5.96 12.00
C GLU A 267 23.01 5.86 13.31
N VAL A 268 24.30 5.51 13.23
CA VAL A 268 25.21 5.42 14.39
C VAL A 268 25.46 6.78 15.02
N GLU A 269 25.80 7.79 14.21
CA GLU A 269 26.02 9.16 14.68
C GLU A 269 24.76 9.74 15.33
N HIS A 270 23.59 9.54 14.72
CA HIS A 270 22.32 10.02 15.25
C HIS A 270 21.96 9.37 16.58
N GLU A 271 22.12 8.05 16.69
CA GLU A 271 21.87 7.34 17.95
C GLU A 271 22.85 7.78 19.05
N ALA A 272 24.13 7.96 18.72
CA ALA A 272 25.13 8.48 19.64
C ALA A 272 24.78 9.90 20.11
N TYR A 273 24.48 10.79 19.17
CA TYR A 273 24.09 12.18 19.45
C TYR A 273 22.87 12.26 20.37
N ALA A 274 21.81 11.52 20.06
CA ALA A 274 20.59 11.55 20.86
C ALA A 274 20.77 10.90 22.24
N ALA A 275 21.54 9.82 22.34
CA ALA A 275 21.87 9.21 23.64
C ALA A 275 22.69 10.16 24.52
N LEU A 276 23.69 10.84 23.96
CA LEU A 276 24.47 11.86 24.68
C LEU A 276 23.63 13.05 25.14
N LEU A 277 22.70 13.50 24.29
CA LEU A 277 21.78 14.59 24.64
C LEU A 277 20.80 14.18 25.76
N ALA A 278 20.27 12.96 25.69
CA ALA A 278 19.40 12.39 26.72
C ALA A 278 20.16 12.22 28.06
N ALA A 279 21.38 11.68 28.02
CA ALA A 279 22.25 11.56 29.18
C ALA A 279 22.51 12.92 29.85
N ARG A 280 22.78 13.96 29.06
CA ARG A 280 22.96 15.32 29.55
C ARG A 280 21.70 15.88 30.23
N ALA A 281 20.51 15.47 29.79
CA ALA A 281 19.25 15.82 30.40
C ALA A 281 18.89 14.98 31.65
N GLY A 282 19.79 14.09 32.10
CA GLY A 282 19.57 13.24 33.28
C GLY A 282 18.88 11.92 32.98
N VAL A 283 18.54 11.63 31.72
CA VAL A 283 18.00 10.34 31.31
C VAL A 283 19.09 9.28 31.44
N ARG A 284 18.80 8.16 32.08
CA ARG A 284 19.71 7.03 32.26
C ARG A 284 19.85 6.27 30.95
N THR A 285 20.93 6.54 30.22
CA THR A 285 21.31 5.85 28.98
C THR A 285 22.72 5.29 29.10
N PRO A 286 23.06 4.15 28.45
CA PRO A 286 24.43 3.66 28.41
C PRO A 286 25.41 4.72 27.89
N GLU A 287 26.58 4.82 28.51
CA GLU A 287 27.61 5.77 28.09
C GLU A 287 28.12 5.43 26.70
N VAL A 288 28.05 6.39 25.78
CA VAL A 288 28.60 6.24 24.42
C VAL A 288 30.11 6.46 24.49
N VAL A 289 30.87 5.44 24.08
CA VAL A 289 32.35 5.46 24.10
C VAL A 289 32.92 5.82 22.73
N LEU A 290 32.37 5.21 21.67
CA LEU A 290 32.85 5.41 20.30
C LEU A 290 31.69 5.25 19.31
N ALA A 291 31.65 6.11 18.31
CA ALA A 291 30.75 6.03 17.17
C ALA A 291 31.57 6.28 15.89
N GLY A 292 31.59 5.32 14.96
CA GLY A 292 32.48 5.44 13.79
C GLY A 292 32.24 4.43 12.68
N ASP A 293 32.83 4.72 11.53
CA ASP A 293 32.86 3.83 10.37
C ASP A 293 34.07 2.90 10.42
N VAL A 294 33.87 1.66 9.97
CA VAL A 294 34.94 0.68 9.80
C VAL A 294 35.20 0.47 8.31
N PRO A 295 36.46 0.54 7.83
CA PRO A 295 36.81 0.22 6.45
C PRO A 295 36.28 -1.15 6.02
N TYR A 296 35.45 -1.16 4.96
CA TYR A 296 34.85 -2.38 4.39
C TYR A 296 33.92 -3.18 5.34
N ALA A 297 33.51 -2.59 6.46
CA ALA A 297 32.50 -3.16 7.36
C ALA A 297 31.39 -2.12 7.66
N PRO A 298 30.28 -2.53 8.29
CA PRO A 298 29.24 -1.59 8.70
C PRO A 298 29.69 -0.73 9.87
N ALA A 299 29.12 0.48 9.99
CA ALA A 299 29.35 1.40 11.10
C ALA A 299 29.06 0.73 12.46
N LEU A 300 29.81 1.15 13.48
CA LEU A 300 29.71 0.61 14.84
C LEU A 300 29.46 1.70 15.86
N LEU A 301 28.65 1.35 16.87
CA LEU A 301 28.41 2.14 18.07
C LEU A 301 28.89 1.32 19.27
N VAL A 302 29.84 1.85 20.03
CA VAL A 302 30.38 1.25 21.25
C VAL A 302 29.82 2.01 22.44
N MET A 303 29.20 1.27 23.36
CA MET A 303 28.68 1.80 24.61
C MET A 303 29.24 1.01 25.79
N ARG A 304 29.26 1.58 26.99
CA ARG A 304 29.51 0.80 28.20
C ARG A 304 28.35 -0.17 28.44
N GLU A 305 28.68 -1.39 28.80
CA GLU A 305 27.68 -2.37 29.19
C GLU A 305 27.11 -2.04 30.57
N VAL A 306 25.79 -2.05 30.66
CA VAL A 306 25.06 -1.92 31.92
C VAL A 306 24.53 -3.32 32.27
N PRO A 307 24.95 -3.93 33.38
CA PRO A 307 24.43 -5.22 33.81
C PRO A 307 22.97 -5.10 34.23
N GLY A 308 22.11 -6.00 33.75
CA GLY A 308 20.69 -5.94 34.03
C GLY A 308 19.84 -6.85 33.14
N ARG A 309 18.52 -6.83 33.36
CA ARG A 309 17.52 -7.57 32.57
C ARG A 309 16.56 -6.61 31.87
N ARG A 310 16.03 -6.98 30.71
CA ARG A 310 14.99 -6.15 30.05
C ARG A 310 13.69 -6.22 30.86
N LEU A 311 12.88 -5.17 30.83
CA LEU A 311 11.57 -5.17 31.49
C LEU A 311 10.66 -6.32 31.04
N THR A 312 10.83 -6.80 29.79
CA THR A 312 10.10 -7.99 29.27
C THR A 312 10.58 -9.34 29.82
N GLU A 313 11.72 -9.37 30.49
CA GLU A 313 12.32 -10.58 31.08
C GLU A 313 12.01 -10.68 32.59
N LEU A 314 11.48 -9.61 33.18
CA LEU A 314 11.00 -9.58 34.56
C LEU A 314 9.60 -10.21 34.64
N SER A 315 9.35 -10.95 35.71
CA SER A 315 8.00 -11.38 36.08
C SER A 315 7.18 -10.18 36.59
N PRO A 316 5.85 -10.19 36.47
CA PRO A 316 5.00 -9.10 36.96
C PRO A 316 5.17 -8.79 38.45
N GLU A 317 5.58 -9.78 39.25
CA GLU A 317 5.84 -9.66 40.69
C GLU A 317 7.17 -8.96 41.01
N GLU A 318 8.16 -9.07 40.12
CA GLU A 318 9.44 -8.35 40.22
C GLU A 318 9.33 -6.89 39.78
N ILE A 319 8.19 -6.49 39.20
CA ILE A 319 7.92 -5.12 38.77
C ILE A 319 7.08 -4.44 39.85
N ASP A 320 7.74 -3.83 40.81
CA ASP A 320 7.12 -3.05 41.88
C ASP A 320 6.75 -1.62 41.41
N ASP A 321 6.08 -0.89 42.30
CA ASP A 321 5.58 0.45 41.98
C ASP A 321 6.72 1.49 41.97
N GLU A 322 7.84 1.23 42.68
CA GLU A 322 9.04 2.07 42.65
C GLU A 322 9.74 1.99 41.27
N LEU A 323 9.89 0.79 40.72
CA LEU A 323 10.42 0.60 39.37
C LEU A 323 9.52 1.26 38.33
N LEU A 324 8.19 1.13 38.45
CA LEU A 324 7.25 1.79 37.53
C LEU A 324 7.36 3.32 37.63
N ALA A 325 7.43 3.88 38.83
CA ALA A 325 7.67 5.30 39.04
C ALA A 325 8.98 5.76 38.39
N GLY A 326 10.06 4.97 38.56
CA GLY A 326 11.33 5.22 37.89
C GLY A 326 11.23 5.17 36.36
N VAL A 327 10.41 4.29 35.78
CA VAL A 327 10.20 4.24 34.32
C VAL A 327 9.50 5.51 33.85
N TRP A 328 8.46 5.95 34.55
CA TRP A 328 7.73 7.17 34.23
C TRP A 328 8.59 8.42 34.39
N GLU A 329 9.46 8.47 35.41
CA GLU A 329 10.46 9.52 35.59
C GLU A 329 11.37 9.64 34.35
N GLN A 330 11.88 8.52 33.83
CA GLN A 330 12.73 8.55 32.63
C GLN A 330 11.97 9.03 31.38
N VAL A 331 10.69 8.69 31.25
CA VAL A 331 9.83 9.17 30.15
C VAL A 331 9.53 10.67 30.30
N ALA A 332 9.32 11.15 31.53
CA ALA A 332 9.12 12.56 31.82
C ALA A 332 10.38 13.39 31.48
N LEU A 333 11.56 12.93 31.88
CA LEU A 333 12.84 13.59 31.56
C LEU A 333 13.07 13.71 30.04
N LEU A 334 12.67 12.71 29.25
CA LEU A 334 12.69 12.80 27.79
C LEU A 334 11.76 13.89 27.26
N ALA A 335 10.53 13.98 27.78
CA ALA A 335 9.57 14.99 27.37
C ALA A 335 10.05 16.41 27.75
N GLU A 336 10.58 16.58 28.96
CA GLU A 336 11.18 17.84 29.44
C GLU A 336 12.37 18.27 28.59
N ALA A 337 13.22 17.32 28.19
CA ALA A 337 14.33 17.55 27.28
C ALA A 337 13.91 17.79 25.83
N ARG A 338 12.60 17.71 25.51
CA ARG A 338 12.03 17.76 24.17
C ARG A 338 12.68 16.71 23.25
N ILE A 339 12.87 15.49 23.75
CA ILE A 339 13.41 14.35 22.99
C ILE A 339 12.31 13.30 22.88
N ALA A 340 11.76 13.11 21.68
CA ALA A 340 10.91 11.94 21.41
C ALA A 340 11.81 10.75 21.10
N HIS A 341 11.67 9.64 21.80
CA HIS A 341 12.40 8.39 21.60
C HIS A 341 11.81 7.52 20.46
N HIS A 342 10.50 7.54 20.22
CA HIS A 342 9.78 6.78 19.18
C HIS A 342 9.96 5.24 19.20
N ASP A 343 10.53 4.69 20.27
CA ASP A 343 10.74 3.25 20.42
C ASP A 343 10.68 2.82 21.90
N LEU A 344 9.85 3.49 22.71
CA LEU A 344 9.65 3.24 24.16
C LEU A 344 8.92 1.93 24.42
N ARG A 345 9.59 0.82 24.08
CA ARG A 345 9.10 -0.53 24.32
C ARG A 345 9.67 -1.09 25.60
N ALA A 346 8.93 -1.95 26.27
CA ALA A 346 9.42 -2.64 27.46
C ALA A 346 10.75 -3.37 27.21
N LYS A 347 10.96 -3.95 26.03
CA LYS A 347 12.24 -4.60 25.69
C LYS A 347 13.43 -3.62 25.54
N ASN A 348 13.17 -2.33 25.39
CA ASN A 348 14.16 -1.25 25.30
C ASN A 348 14.34 -0.54 26.66
N ILE A 349 13.66 -1.01 27.70
CA ILE A 349 13.88 -0.60 29.09
C ILE A 349 14.71 -1.71 29.74
N LEU A 350 15.89 -1.36 30.24
CA LEU A 350 16.76 -2.26 30.99
C LEU A 350 16.68 -1.89 32.46
N VAL A 351 16.54 -2.88 33.32
CA VAL A 351 16.56 -2.71 34.78
C VAL A 351 17.89 -3.22 35.29
N ASP A 352 18.67 -2.33 35.91
CA ASP A 352 19.97 -2.68 36.48
C ASP A 352 19.81 -3.52 37.75
N GLU A 353 20.93 -4.03 38.29
CA GLU A 353 20.94 -4.84 39.51
C GLU A 353 20.43 -4.09 40.76
N ARG A 354 20.33 -2.76 40.71
CA ARG A 354 19.80 -1.91 41.77
C ARG A 354 18.32 -1.56 41.57
N GLY A 355 17.65 -2.17 40.59
CA GLY A 355 16.24 -1.90 40.29
C GLY A 355 15.98 -0.60 39.54
N ARG A 356 17.01 0.05 38.97
CA ARG A 356 16.83 1.34 38.28
C ARG A 356 16.63 1.13 36.78
N PRO A 357 15.67 1.83 36.15
CA PRO A 357 15.41 1.71 34.73
C PRO A 357 16.35 2.59 33.88
N TRP A 358 16.82 2.01 32.79
CA TRP A 358 17.67 2.61 31.76
C TRP A 358 16.97 2.52 30.41
N LEU A 359 16.98 3.62 29.65
CA LEU A 359 16.41 3.67 28.31
C LEU A 359 17.47 3.33 27.26
N LEU A 360 17.12 2.44 26.35
CA LEU A 360 18.02 1.90 25.34
C LEU A 360 17.50 2.16 23.92
N SER A 361 18.42 2.19 22.95
CA SER A 361 18.12 2.28 21.50
C SER A 361 17.48 3.59 21.04
N PHE A 362 18.29 4.65 20.99
CA PHE A 362 17.90 5.98 20.50
C PHE A 362 17.90 6.11 18.97
N THR A 363 18.00 5.00 18.23
CA THR A 363 18.07 5.00 16.75
C THR A 363 16.92 5.77 16.09
N PHE A 364 15.72 5.73 16.65
CA PHE A 364 14.53 6.39 16.08
C PHE A 364 14.19 7.71 16.77
N SER A 365 15.01 8.15 17.71
CA SER A 365 14.72 9.34 18.51
C SER A 365 14.78 10.61 17.67
N HIS A 366 14.14 11.66 18.15
CA HIS A 366 14.07 12.98 17.53
C HIS A 366 14.23 14.04 18.61
N PRO A 367 15.45 14.55 18.83
CA PRO A 367 15.68 15.77 19.61
C PRO A 367 14.93 16.98 19.05
N GLY A 368 14.51 17.91 19.89
CA GLY A 368 13.70 19.07 19.47
C GLY A 368 12.26 18.69 19.07
N ALA A 369 11.71 17.64 19.68
CA ALA A 369 10.34 17.18 19.47
C ALA A 369 9.31 18.26 19.87
N ASP A 370 8.14 18.24 19.24
CA ASP A 370 6.96 19.00 19.66
C ASP A 370 6.16 18.23 20.74
N ASP A 371 5.21 18.90 21.39
CA ASP A 371 4.42 18.29 22.46
C ASP A 371 3.57 17.11 21.94
N ALA A 372 3.18 17.13 20.66
CA ALA A 372 2.45 16.05 20.03
C ALA A 372 3.31 14.77 19.89
N ARG A 373 4.60 14.88 19.54
CA ARG A 373 5.53 13.74 19.54
C ARG A 373 5.80 13.20 20.94
N CYS A 374 5.98 14.08 21.92
CA CYS A 374 6.13 13.67 23.32
C CYS A 374 4.88 12.92 23.82
N ALA A 375 3.68 13.40 23.48
CA ALA A 375 2.42 12.72 23.78
C ALA A 375 2.28 11.36 23.08
N GLN A 376 2.74 11.26 21.82
CA GLN A 376 2.78 9.99 21.11
C GLN A 376 3.70 8.99 21.82
N ASP A 377 4.89 9.42 22.23
CA ASP A 377 5.86 8.59 22.93
C ASP A 377 5.36 8.11 24.30
N LEU A 378 4.67 8.98 25.04
CA LEU A 378 3.99 8.59 26.26
C LEU A 378 2.90 7.54 25.99
N ALA A 379 2.13 7.69 24.91
CA ALA A 379 1.16 6.67 24.49
C ALA A 379 1.85 5.33 24.12
N GLU A 380 3.01 5.38 23.46
CA GLU A 380 3.81 4.18 23.16
C GLU A 380 4.29 3.49 24.45
N ALA A 381 4.80 4.27 25.42
CA ALA A 381 5.24 3.79 26.72
C ALA A 381 4.07 3.17 27.52
N LEU A 382 2.92 3.84 27.60
CA LEU A 382 1.69 3.33 28.23
C LEU A 382 1.29 1.96 27.67
N VAL A 383 1.23 1.84 26.34
CA VAL A 383 0.88 0.57 25.69
C VAL A 383 1.92 -0.50 25.99
N SER A 384 3.20 -0.15 26.01
CA SER A 384 4.27 -1.11 26.24
C SER A 384 4.40 -1.55 27.70
N VAL A 385 4.20 -0.67 28.67
CA VAL A 385 4.16 -1.01 30.10
C VAL A 385 2.90 -1.83 30.40
N ALA A 386 1.73 -1.41 29.92
CA ALA A 386 0.48 -2.16 30.08
C ALA A 386 0.54 -3.57 29.48
N ALA A 387 1.32 -3.78 28.42
CA ALA A 387 1.53 -5.12 27.84
C ALA A 387 2.32 -6.07 28.76
N VAL A 388 3.04 -5.56 29.76
CA VAL A 388 3.83 -6.34 30.72
C VAL A 388 3.11 -6.47 32.07
N VAL A 389 2.62 -5.36 32.64
CA VAL A 389 2.05 -5.33 34.01
C VAL A 389 0.52 -5.31 34.05
N GLY A 390 -0.14 -5.23 32.89
CA GLY A 390 -1.59 -5.09 32.77
C GLY A 390 -2.07 -3.63 32.75
N THR A 391 -3.28 -3.43 32.24
CA THR A 391 -3.90 -2.11 32.02
C THR A 391 -4.03 -1.30 33.32
N GLU A 392 -4.67 -1.85 34.35
CA GLU A 392 -4.97 -1.13 35.59
C GLU A 392 -3.70 -0.66 36.32
N ARG A 393 -2.67 -1.52 36.45
CA ARG A 393 -1.40 -1.14 37.09
C ARG A 393 -0.64 -0.08 36.30
N ALA A 394 -0.61 -0.20 34.97
CA ALA A 394 0.05 0.77 34.11
C ALA A 394 -0.62 2.15 34.17
N VAL A 395 -1.96 2.20 34.12
CA VAL A 395 -2.72 3.45 34.23
C VAL A 395 -2.56 4.07 35.62
N THR A 396 -2.68 3.28 36.69
CA THR A 396 -2.57 3.76 38.07
C THR A 396 -1.18 4.35 38.35
N SER A 397 -0.12 3.63 37.96
CA SER A 397 1.26 4.12 38.14
C SER A 397 1.56 5.36 37.29
N ALA A 398 1.04 5.43 36.05
CA ALA A 398 1.22 6.58 35.19
C ALA A 398 0.53 7.84 35.74
N ILE A 399 -0.71 7.71 36.24
CA ILE A 399 -1.44 8.83 36.88
C ILE A 399 -0.74 9.32 38.14
N ALA A 400 -0.13 8.41 38.91
CA ALA A 400 0.62 8.79 40.11
C ALA A 400 1.92 9.55 39.79
N ALA A 401 2.55 9.27 38.64
CA ALA A 401 3.88 9.79 38.31
C ALA A 401 3.89 10.94 37.30
N LEU A 402 2.82 11.15 36.53
CA LEU A 402 2.80 12.09 35.39
C LEU A 402 1.65 13.11 35.49
N PRO A 403 1.83 14.34 34.94
CA PRO A 403 0.76 15.33 34.87
C PRO A 403 -0.45 14.85 34.06
N VAL A 404 -1.64 15.25 34.48
CA VAL A 404 -2.92 14.91 33.83
C VAL A 404 -2.95 15.41 32.39
N GLU A 405 -2.38 16.58 32.12
CA GLU A 405 -2.33 17.20 30.79
C GLU A 405 -1.54 16.34 29.79
N SER A 406 -0.40 15.80 30.22
CA SER A 406 0.43 14.91 29.41
C SER A 406 -0.29 13.59 29.10
N LEU A 407 -0.98 13.03 30.09
CA LEU A 407 -1.78 11.80 29.91
C LEU A 407 -3.01 12.04 29.02
N ALA A 408 -3.65 13.21 29.14
CA ALA A 408 -4.77 13.61 28.28
C ALA A 408 -4.32 13.76 26.81
N ALA A 409 -3.15 14.36 26.57
CA ALA A 409 -2.56 14.44 25.24
C ALA A 409 -2.21 13.05 24.68
N ALA A 410 -1.64 12.18 25.51
CA ALA A 410 -1.32 10.80 25.14
C ALA A 410 -2.57 9.99 24.79
N LEU A 411 -3.69 10.19 25.50
CA LEU A 411 -4.97 9.50 25.26
C LEU A 411 -5.44 9.62 23.80
N GLY A 412 -5.24 10.78 23.17
CA GLY A 412 -5.55 11.00 21.74
C GLY A 412 -4.73 10.13 20.79
N SER A 413 -3.54 9.71 21.22
CA SER A 413 -2.58 8.91 20.46
C SER A 413 -2.67 7.40 20.75
N VAL A 414 -3.42 6.95 21.77
CA VAL A 414 -3.69 5.52 22.06
C VAL A 414 -4.72 4.97 21.08
N VAL A 415 -4.39 4.97 19.78
CA VAL A 415 -5.25 4.44 18.71
C VAL A 415 -4.44 3.58 17.73
N PRO A 416 -5.04 2.51 17.14
CA PRO A 416 -4.31 1.56 16.31
C PRO A 416 -3.61 2.15 15.07
N LEU A 417 -4.04 3.33 14.60
CA LEU A 417 -3.47 3.97 13.42
C LEU A 417 -2.38 5.00 13.76
N ALA A 418 -2.37 5.56 14.98
CA ALA A 418 -1.29 6.42 15.46
C ALA A 418 -0.08 5.60 15.94
N LEU A 419 -0.31 4.40 16.48
CA LEU A 419 0.75 3.56 17.02
C LEU A 419 1.58 2.86 15.94
N PRO A 420 2.93 2.93 16.00
CA PRO A 420 3.80 2.16 15.13
C PRO A 420 3.50 0.67 15.19
N ARG A 421 3.66 -0.04 14.07
CA ARG A 421 3.43 -1.50 13.99
C ARG A 421 4.23 -2.27 15.05
N ARG A 422 5.41 -1.77 15.42
CA ARG A 422 6.28 -2.35 16.47
C ARG A 422 5.67 -2.30 17.87
N ILE A 423 4.91 -1.24 18.19
CA ILE A 423 4.19 -1.11 19.45
C ILE A 423 2.99 -2.05 19.43
N ARG A 424 2.16 -1.97 18.36
CA ARG A 424 0.99 -2.83 18.17
C ARG A 424 1.28 -4.32 18.17
N ALA A 425 2.46 -4.74 17.71
CA ALA A 425 2.85 -6.14 17.68
C ALA A 425 2.99 -6.76 19.08
N GLN A 426 3.24 -5.96 20.13
CA GLN A 426 3.32 -6.43 21.52
C GLN A 426 1.93 -6.83 22.07
N VAL A 427 0.87 -6.27 21.49
CA VAL A 427 -0.50 -6.33 22.00
C VAL A 427 -1.35 -7.40 21.29
N GLN A 428 -0.78 -8.19 20.37
CA GLN A 428 -1.53 -9.10 19.48
C GLN A 428 -2.39 -10.18 20.17
N ARG A 429 -2.35 -10.31 21.50
CA ARG A 429 -3.16 -11.27 22.26
C ARG A 429 -4.55 -10.75 22.67
N GLY A 430 -4.85 -9.46 22.58
CA GLY A 430 -6.14 -8.89 23.00
C GLY A 430 -6.80 -8.02 21.93
N ARG A 431 -7.89 -8.49 21.30
CA ARG A 431 -8.65 -7.73 20.28
C ARG A 431 -9.17 -6.38 20.81
N TYR A 432 -9.33 -6.27 22.13
CA TYR A 432 -9.88 -5.11 22.82
C TYR A 432 -8.88 -4.38 23.74
N PHE A 433 -7.62 -4.81 23.82
CA PHE A 433 -6.65 -4.25 24.77
C PHE A 433 -6.48 -2.72 24.63
N LEU A 434 -6.36 -2.21 23.40
CA LEU A 434 -6.22 -0.78 23.18
C LEU A 434 -7.50 -0.01 23.51
N ALA A 435 -8.67 -0.65 23.37
CA ALA A 435 -9.92 -0.04 23.78
C ALA A 435 -10.02 0.02 25.30
N GLU A 436 -9.70 -1.08 25.98
CA GLU A 436 -9.66 -1.20 27.45
C GLU A 436 -8.67 -0.22 28.08
N LEU A 437 -7.44 -0.11 27.56
CA LEU A 437 -6.45 0.86 28.03
C LEU A 437 -6.93 2.30 27.87
N ARG A 438 -7.60 2.60 26.76
CA ARG A 438 -8.13 3.93 26.48
C ARG A 438 -9.34 4.25 27.35
N GLU A 439 -10.22 3.28 27.58
CA GLU A 439 -11.38 3.39 28.48
C GLU A 439 -10.91 3.58 29.93
N SER A 440 -10.04 2.71 30.45
CA SER A 440 -9.50 2.82 31.82
C SER A 440 -8.76 4.15 32.06
N LEU A 441 -7.94 4.61 31.09
CA LEU A 441 -7.27 5.90 31.19
C LEU A 441 -8.26 7.08 31.12
N ALA A 442 -9.24 7.04 30.21
CA ALA A 442 -10.25 8.10 30.08
C ALA A 442 -11.14 8.19 31.32
N ASP A 443 -11.60 7.06 31.85
CA ASP A 443 -12.47 6.97 33.02
C ASP A 443 -11.77 7.49 34.28
N ARG A 444 -10.50 7.09 34.50
CA ARG A 444 -9.70 7.54 35.65
C ARG A 444 -9.37 9.04 35.61
N LEU A 445 -9.23 9.60 34.41
CA LEU A 445 -8.97 11.04 34.21
C LEU A 445 -10.26 11.89 34.11
N GLY A 446 -11.44 11.26 34.01
CA GLY A 446 -12.71 11.96 33.81
C GLY A 446 -12.85 12.65 32.44
N LEU A 447 -12.22 12.10 31.40
CA LEU A 447 -12.16 12.70 30.06
C LEU A 447 -13.01 11.94 29.03
N PRO A 448 -13.64 12.62 28.05
CA PRO A 448 -14.32 11.96 26.96
C PRO A 448 -13.33 11.29 26.01
N ILE A 449 -13.69 10.11 25.49
CA ILE A 449 -12.86 9.37 24.55
C ILE A 449 -12.76 10.11 23.20
N PRO A 450 -11.56 10.52 22.75
CA PRO A 450 -11.41 11.25 21.49
C PRO A 450 -11.79 10.39 20.27
N GLY A 451 -12.55 10.99 19.34
CA GLY A 451 -12.86 10.38 18.04
C GLY A 451 -11.71 10.50 17.05
N PHE A 452 -11.17 9.39 16.56
CA PHE A 452 -10.08 9.40 15.58
C PHE A 452 -10.54 9.89 14.20
N ARG A 453 -9.88 10.92 13.65
CA ARG A 453 -10.01 11.38 12.26
C ARG A 453 -8.69 11.17 11.52
N SER A 454 -8.64 10.21 10.60
CA SER A 454 -7.46 10.01 9.73
C SER A 454 -7.30 11.19 8.77
N PRO A 455 -6.12 11.83 8.67
CA PRO A 455 -5.93 13.03 7.84
C PRO A 455 -6.12 12.75 6.35
N VAL A 456 -5.64 11.63 5.79
CA VAL A 456 -6.17 11.19 4.49
C VAL A 456 -6.16 9.66 4.31
N ARG A 457 -7.18 9.16 3.61
CA ARG A 457 -7.47 7.72 3.51
C ARG A 457 -6.67 7.11 2.35
N PRO A 458 -6.17 5.87 2.46
CA PRO A 458 -5.50 5.19 1.35
C PRO A 458 -6.35 5.04 0.10
N THR A 459 -7.65 5.09 0.32
CA THR A 459 -8.65 5.10 -0.71
C THR A 459 -8.60 6.37 -1.57
N THR A 460 -8.17 7.52 -1.03
CA THR A 460 -8.04 8.80 -1.75
C THR A 460 -6.95 8.78 -2.82
N VAL A 461 -5.86 8.02 -2.59
CA VAL A 461 -4.82 7.85 -3.62
C VAL A 461 -5.26 6.85 -4.67
N LEU A 462 -5.89 5.75 -4.24
CA LEU A 462 -6.48 4.77 -5.15
C LEU A 462 -7.55 5.42 -6.04
N SER A 463 -8.39 6.31 -5.51
CA SER A 463 -9.36 7.06 -6.32
C SER A 463 -8.71 8.01 -7.30
N LEU A 464 -7.62 8.68 -6.93
CA LEU A 464 -6.92 9.57 -7.84
C LEU A 464 -6.34 8.78 -9.02
N LEU A 465 -5.77 7.60 -8.75
CA LEU A 465 -5.25 6.69 -9.77
C LEU A 465 -6.36 6.14 -10.67
N LEU A 466 -7.52 5.79 -10.12
CA LEU A 466 -8.66 5.27 -10.88
C LEU A 466 -9.41 6.34 -11.66
N VAL A 467 -9.52 7.57 -11.14
CA VAL A 467 -10.02 8.72 -11.92
C VAL A 467 -9.04 9.04 -13.04
N GLY A 468 -7.73 9.02 -12.77
CA GLY A 468 -6.70 9.14 -13.80
C GLY A 468 -6.81 8.05 -14.87
N ALA A 469 -7.07 6.80 -14.47
CA ALA A 469 -7.30 5.68 -15.39
C ALA A 469 -8.62 5.83 -16.16
N ALA A 470 -9.71 6.29 -15.53
CA ALA A 470 -10.99 6.51 -16.19
C ALA A 470 -10.91 7.66 -17.21
N VAL A 471 -10.25 8.77 -16.87
CA VAL A 471 -9.94 9.86 -17.81
C VAL A 471 -9.07 9.34 -18.95
N TYR A 472 -8.02 8.57 -18.64
CA TYR A 472 -7.15 7.93 -19.63
C TYR A 472 -7.92 7.00 -20.60
N LEU A 473 -8.90 6.25 -20.11
CA LEU A 473 -9.74 5.36 -20.91
C LEU A 473 -10.83 6.11 -21.71
N LEU A 474 -11.25 7.29 -21.26
CA LEU A 474 -12.24 8.13 -21.94
C LEU A 474 -11.61 9.10 -22.97
N ILE A 475 -10.31 9.38 -22.87
CA ILE A 475 -9.57 10.25 -23.81
C ILE A 475 -9.67 9.77 -25.28
N PRO A 476 -9.54 8.47 -25.61
CA PRO A 476 -9.68 7.99 -26.98
C PRO A 476 -11.06 8.30 -27.60
N GLU A 477 -12.13 8.28 -26.79
CA GLU A 477 -13.51 8.52 -27.27
C GLU A 477 -13.85 10.01 -27.43
N LEU A 478 -13.13 10.90 -26.72
CA LEU A 478 -13.28 12.35 -26.86
C LEU A 478 -12.72 12.90 -28.19
N SER A 479 -12.01 12.09 -28.97
CA SER A 479 -11.47 12.45 -30.28
C SER A 479 -12.54 12.76 -31.34
N ASN A 480 -13.80 12.35 -31.14
CA ASN A 480 -14.97 12.66 -31.99
C ASN A 480 -15.92 13.71 -31.38
N THR A 481 -15.38 14.71 -30.69
CA THR A 481 -16.15 15.73 -29.94
C THR A 481 -17.15 16.51 -30.81
N ARG A 482 -16.87 16.72 -32.11
CA ARG A 482 -17.77 17.42 -33.03
C ARG A 482 -19.08 16.66 -33.29
N ASP A 483 -19.02 15.34 -33.43
CA ASP A 483 -20.19 14.52 -33.75
C ASP A 483 -21.10 14.33 -32.53
N VAL A 484 -20.52 14.20 -31.33
CA VAL A 484 -21.27 14.14 -30.07
C VAL A 484 -22.00 15.46 -29.79
N ILE A 485 -21.35 16.60 -30.02
CA ILE A 485 -21.98 17.92 -29.88
C ILE A 485 -23.09 18.12 -30.94
N GLY A 486 -22.89 17.64 -32.16
CA GLY A 486 -23.92 17.67 -33.22
C GLY A 486 -25.17 16.88 -32.86
N ALA A 487 -25.00 15.67 -32.31
CA ALA A 487 -26.08 14.82 -31.84
C ALA A 487 -26.87 15.46 -30.68
N LEU A 488 -26.17 16.14 -29.75
CA LEU A 488 -26.80 16.85 -28.63
C LEU A 488 -27.70 18.01 -29.06
N ARG A 489 -27.36 18.71 -30.15
CA ARG A 489 -28.16 19.85 -30.66
C ARG A 489 -29.54 19.44 -31.18
N HIS A 490 -29.67 18.20 -31.64
CA HIS A 490 -30.91 17.68 -32.23
C HIS A 490 -31.66 16.76 -31.25
N ALA A 491 -31.21 16.67 -30.00
CA ALA A 491 -31.80 15.80 -29.01
C ALA A 491 -33.21 16.26 -28.59
N HIS A 492 -34.11 15.31 -28.38
CA HIS A 492 -35.45 15.59 -27.88
C HIS A 492 -35.43 15.92 -26.38
N TRP A 493 -35.62 17.20 -26.06
CA TRP A 493 -35.59 17.73 -24.69
C TRP A 493 -36.61 17.06 -23.74
N GLY A 494 -37.75 16.62 -24.25
CA GLY A 494 -38.76 15.89 -23.45
C GLY A 494 -38.18 14.62 -22.82
N TRP A 495 -37.43 13.84 -23.60
CA TRP A 495 -36.78 12.62 -23.10
C TRP A 495 -35.64 12.91 -22.11
N LEU A 496 -34.91 14.01 -22.31
CA LEU A 496 -33.89 14.46 -21.35
C LEU A 496 -34.51 14.84 -19.99
N ALA A 497 -35.67 15.51 -20.00
CA ALA A 497 -36.39 15.84 -18.77
C ALA A 497 -36.85 14.56 -18.04
N VAL A 498 -37.36 13.55 -18.78
CA VAL A 498 -37.72 12.24 -18.20
C VAL A 498 -36.48 11.55 -17.61
N SER A 499 -35.31 11.63 -18.25
CA SER A 499 -34.05 11.10 -17.67
C SER A 499 -33.70 11.76 -16.33
N VAL A 500 -33.93 13.06 -16.16
CA VAL A 500 -33.70 13.71 -14.86
C VAL A 500 -34.67 13.17 -13.80
N VAL A 501 -35.94 13.00 -14.17
CA VAL A 501 -36.97 12.44 -13.27
C VAL A 501 -36.62 11.04 -12.81
N THR A 502 -36.13 10.17 -13.71
CA THR A 502 -35.70 8.81 -13.33
C THR A 502 -34.51 8.84 -12.37
N GLY A 503 -33.58 9.78 -12.52
CA GLY A 503 -32.49 9.99 -11.57
C GLY A 503 -32.96 10.29 -10.13
N PHE A 504 -33.94 11.18 -9.97
CA PHE A 504 -34.53 11.48 -8.65
C PHE A 504 -35.40 10.33 -8.12
N ALA A 505 -36.20 9.70 -8.98
CA ALA A 505 -37.01 8.54 -8.61
C ALA A 505 -36.15 7.36 -8.13
N ALA A 506 -34.96 7.17 -8.70
CA ALA A 506 -34.00 6.16 -8.25
C ALA A 506 -33.55 6.41 -6.79
N VAL A 507 -33.33 7.67 -6.38
CA VAL A 507 -32.98 8.00 -4.98
C VAL A 507 -34.11 7.65 -4.02
N VAL A 508 -35.37 7.89 -4.42
CA VAL A 508 -36.55 7.51 -3.63
C VAL A 508 -36.62 6.00 -3.45
N LEU A 509 -36.46 5.23 -4.53
CA LEU A 509 -36.50 3.76 -4.48
C LEU A 509 -35.33 3.16 -3.69
N SER A 510 -34.14 3.77 -3.79
CA SER A 510 -32.99 3.43 -2.96
C SER A 510 -33.27 3.68 -1.47
N SER A 511 -33.99 4.75 -1.13
CA SER A 511 -34.38 5.06 0.25
C SER A 511 -35.34 4.01 0.82
N ILE A 512 -36.26 3.49 0.00
CA ILE A 512 -37.16 2.39 0.38
C ILE A 512 -36.35 1.10 0.65
N SER A 513 -35.35 0.82 -0.18
CA SER A 513 -34.45 -0.33 0.03
C SER A 513 -33.74 -0.28 1.38
N VAL A 514 -33.23 0.90 1.75
CA VAL A 514 -32.55 1.12 3.05
C VAL A 514 -33.50 0.96 4.24
N GLN A 515 -34.79 1.29 4.10
CA GLN A 515 -35.77 1.00 5.16
C GLN A 515 -35.92 -0.49 5.42
N GLY A 516 -35.95 -1.30 4.35
CA GLY A 516 -36.08 -2.75 4.46
C GLY A 516 -34.88 -3.42 5.12
N SER A 517 -33.68 -2.83 5.03
CA SER A 517 -32.48 -3.38 5.64
C SER A 517 -32.36 -3.10 7.15
N SER A 518 -33.15 -2.18 7.71
CA SER A 518 -33.18 -1.92 9.15
C SER A 518 -34.24 -2.76 9.86
N ARG A 519 -33.93 -3.21 11.08
CA ARG A 519 -34.92 -3.82 12.00
C ARG A 519 -35.75 -2.77 12.73
N ILE A 520 -35.18 -1.57 12.91
CA ILE A 520 -35.81 -0.44 13.56
C ILE A 520 -36.46 0.43 12.48
N PRO A 521 -37.71 0.89 12.64
CA PRO A 521 -38.37 1.75 11.67
C PRO A 521 -37.58 3.05 11.48
N LEU A 522 -37.13 3.30 10.26
CA LEU A 522 -36.40 4.53 9.92
C LEU A 522 -37.37 5.60 9.41
N PRO A 523 -37.31 6.84 9.90
CA PRO A 523 -38.15 7.93 9.41
C PRO A 523 -37.90 8.18 7.91
N PHE A 524 -38.93 7.98 7.08
CA PHE A 524 -38.80 7.98 5.62
C PHE A 524 -38.17 9.26 5.07
N TRP A 525 -38.69 10.42 5.47
CA TRP A 525 -38.22 11.71 4.97
C TRP A 525 -36.78 12.00 5.35
N LEU A 526 -36.38 11.63 6.57
CA LEU A 526 -34.99 11.81 7.00
C LEU A 526 -34.05 10.85 6.28
N THR A 527 -34.47 9.60 6.08
CA THR A 527 -33.73 8.61 5.30
C THR A 527 -33.56 9.06 3.85
N LEU A 528 -34.61 9.65 3.24
CA LEU A 528 -34.54 10.22 1.90
C LEU A 528 -33.54 11.38 1.81
N GLN A 529 -33.58 12.30 2.79
CA GLN A 529 -32.60 13.39 2.88
C GLN A 529 -31.17 12.84 2.99
N VAL A 530 -30.97 11.81 3.81
CA VAL A 530 -29.66 11.12 3.95
C VAL A 530 -29.25 10.45 2.63
N GLN A 531 -30.16 9.82 1.88
CA GLN A 531 -29.82 9.25 0.56
C GLN A 531 -29.48 10.31 -0.47
N VAL A 532 -30.17 11.45 -0.47
CA VAL A 532 -29.85 12.60 -1.32
C VAL A 532 -28.44 13.12 -0.98
N ALA A 533 -28.11 13.26 0.30
CA ALA A 533 -26.75 13.63 0.73
C ALA A 533 -25.71 12.53 0.40
N ALA A 534 -26.08 11.26 0.53
CA ALA A 534 -25.24 10.11 0.20
C ALA A 534 -24.95 10.02 -1.31
N ALA A 535 -25.83 10.55 -2.15
CA ALA A 535 -25.58 10.68 -3.58
C ALA A 535 -24.37 11.56 -3.86
N PHE A 536 -24.15 12.62 -3.09
CA PHE A 536 -22.95 13.47 -3.17
C PHE A 536 -21.72 12.78 -2.57
N THR A 537 -21.82 12.29 -1.33
CA THR A 537 -20.65 11.72 -0.65
C THR A 537 -20.18 10.43 -1.33
N GLY A 538 -21.08 9.59 -1.83
CA GLY A 538 -20.75 8.35 -2.53
C GLY A 538 -19.98 8.55 -3.84
N ARG A 539 -20.20 9.68 -4.52
CA ARG A 539 -19.60 10.00 -5.82
C ARG A 539 -18.29 10.78 -5.70
N THR A 540 -18.17 11.58 -4.64
CA THR A 540 -16.96 12.35 -4.35
C THR A 540 -15.94 11.58 -3.51
N THR A 541 -16.33 10.44 -2.95
CA THR A 541 -15.43 9.61 -2.16
C THR A 541 -15.02 8.33 -2.89
N PRO A 542 -13.79 7.86 -2.66
CA PRO A 542 -13.28 6.64 -3.25
C PRO A 542 -14.14 5.41 -2.94
N GLY A 543 -14.38 4.55 -3.95
CA GLY A 543 -15.07 3.27 -3.77
C GLY A 543 -16.45 3.37 -3.11
N GLY A 544 -17.10 4.54 -3.17
CA GLY A 544 -18.38 4.78 -2.50
C GLY A 544 -18.30 4.85 -0.98
N ALA A 545 -17.12 4.94 -0.37
CA ALA A 545 -16.94 4.89 1.09
C ALA A 545 -17.74 5.95 1.85
N GLY A 546 -17.95 7.13 1.25
CA GLY A 546 -18.76 8.21 1.78
C GLY A 546 -20.26 7.92 1.79
N PHE A 547 -20.75 7.11 0.83
CA PHE A 547 -22.13 6.61 0.83
C PHE A 547 -22.37 5.71 2.04
N PHE A 548 -21.43 4.80 2.33
CA PHE A 548 -21.52 3.95 3.53
C PHE A 548 -21.33 4.78 4.81
N GLY A 549 -20.35 5.68 4.82
CA GLY A 549 -20.00 6.47 6.00
C GLY A 549 -21.16 7.33 6.51
N ILE A 550 -21.82 8.08 5.61
CA ILE A 550 -22.94 8.94 6.00
C ILE A 550 -24.14 8.12 6.53
N ASN A 551 -24.42 6.96 5.93
CA ASN A 551 -25.49 6.07 6.39
C ASN A 551 -25.16 5.46 7.75
N VAL A 552 -23.90 5.07 8.00
CA VAL A 552 -23.48 4.57 9.32
C VAL A 552 -23.62 5.64 10.39
N VAL A 553 -23.16 6.87 10.13
CA VAL A 553 -23.25 7.97 11.12
C VAL A 553 -24.71 8.34 11.39
N TYR A 554 -25.55 8.40 10.35
CA TYR A 554 -26.99 8.60 10.51
C TYR A 554 -27.62 7.55 11.44
N LEU A 555 -27.32 6.28 11.23
CA LEU A 555 -27.83 5.18 12.06
C LEU A 555 -27.27 5.25 13.50
N GLU A 556 -25.99 5.61 13.67
CA GLU A 556 -25.38 5.83 15.00
C GLU A 556 -26.08 6.98 15.76
N ARG A 557 -26.41 8.07 15.07
CA ARG A 557 -27.16 9.21 15.63
C ARG A 557 -28.59 8.85 16.02
N LEU A 558 -29.19 7.85 15.37
CA LEU A 558 -30.47 7.25 15.77
C LEU A 558 -30.34 6.27 16.96
N GLY A 559 -29.14 6.07 17.51
CA GLY A 559 -28.90 5.24 18.69
C GLY A 559 -28.45 3.81 18.40
N LEU A 560 -28.20 3.45 17.14
CA LEU A 560 -27.66 2.13 16.80
C LEU A 560 -26.17 2.04 17.13
N ARG A 561 -25.73 0.92 17.70
CA ARG A 561 -24.30 0.64 17.88
C ARG A 561 -23.64 0.51 16.50
N ARG A 562 -22.42 1.04 16.34
CA ARG A 562 -21.66 1.02 15.08
C ARG A 562 -21.68 -0.33 14.33
N PRO A 563 -21.50 -1.49 14.97
CA PRO A 563 -21.55 -2.78 14.27
C PRO A 563 -22.91 -3.06 13.62
N LEU A 564 -24.01 -2.70 14.29
CA LEU A 564 -25.38 -2.84 13.77
C LEU A 564 -25.62 -1.87 12.62
N ALA A 565 -25.18 -0.62 12.74
CA ALA A 565 -25.28 0.37 11.67
C ALA A 565 -24.54 -0.08 10.40
N VAL A 566 -23.32 -0.63 10.56
CA VAL A 566 -22.57 -1.24 9.46
C VAL A 566 -23.33 -2.44 8.89
N GLY A 567 -23.88 -3.32 9.74
CA GLY A 567 -24.70 -4.46 9.32
C GLY A 567 -25.88 -4.05 8.43
N VAL A 568 -26.65 -3.05 8.82
CA VAL A 568 -27.79 -2.51 8.04
C VAL A 568 -27.37 -2.02 6.65
N THR A 569 -26.23 -1.31 6.57
CA THR A 569 -25.71 -0.82 5.28
C THR A 569 -25.18 -1.95 4.39
N LEU A 570 -24.50 -2.94 4.97
CA LEU A 570 -24.01 -4.11 4.25
C LEU A 570 -25.16 -4.99 3.76
N LEU A 571 -26.21 -5.15 4.56
CA LEU A 571 -27.41 -5.89 4.18
C LEU A 571 -28.12 -5.25 3.00
N ASN A 572 -28.27 -3.92 3.00
CA ASN A 572 -28.85 -3.19 1.86
C ASN A 572 -28.05 -3.42 0.56
N GLN A 573 -26.71 -3.35 0.67
CA GLN A 573 -25.83 -3.57 -0.47
C GLN A 573 -25.88 -5.02 -0.96
N ALA A 574 -25.89 -5.99 -0.05
CA ALA A 574 -26.00 -7.41 -0.39
C ALA A 574 -27.35 -7.74 -1.03
N GLY A 575 -28.45 -7.20 -0.50
CA GLY A 575 -29.79 -7.32 -1.10
C GLY A 575 -29.84 -6.72 -2.50
N THR A 576 -29.33 -5.50 -2.67
CA THR A 576 -29.26 -4.85 -3.98
C THR A 576 -28.40 -5.64 -4.97
N GLY A 577 -27.23 -6.12 -4.55
CA GLY A 577 -26.35 -6.95 -5.37
C GLY A 577 -26.97 -8.29 -5.76
N ALA A 578 -27.72 -8.92 -4.87
CA ALA A 578 -28.44 -10.16 -5.15
C ALA A 578 -29.54 -9.94 -6.21
N VAL A 579 -30.34 -8.87 -6.07
CA VAL A 579 -31.34 -8.50 -7.08
C VAL A 579 -30.68 -8.19 -8.41
N ALA A 580 -29.61 -7.39 -8.40
CA ALA A 580 -28.88 -7.03 -9.60
C ALA A 580 -28.33 -8.27 -10.32
N PHE A 581 -27.75 -9.22 -9.58
CA PHE A 581 -27.28 -10.49 -10.14
C PHE A 581 -28.41 -11.31 -10.77
N VAL A 582 -29.52 -11.50 -10.06
CA VAL A 582 -30.68 -12.26 -10.57
C VAL A 582 -31.25 -11.61 -11.82
N VAL A 583 -31.45 -10.28 -11.80
CA VAL A 583 -31.97 -9.53 -12.96
C VAL A 583 -30.98 -9.55 -14.12
N SER A 584 -29.67 -9.45 -13.87
CA SER A 584 -28.65 -9.58 -14.90
C SER A 584 -28.70 -10.95 -15.56
N VAL A 585 -28.76 -12.04 -14.78
CA VAL A 585 -28.82 -13.41 -15.32
C VAL A 585 -30.09 -13.60 -16.15
N ILE A 586 -31.26 -13.35 -15.55
CA ILE A 586 -32.55 -13.52 -16.24
C ILE A 586 -32.61 -12.62 -17.47
N GLY A 587 -32.19 -11.37 -17.35
CA GLY A 587 -32.20 -10.39 -18.42
C GLY A 587 -31.30 -10.78 -19.59
N VAL A 588 -30.07 -11.23 -19.32
CA VAL A 588 -29.14 -11.67 -20.38
C VAL A 588 -29.70 -12.88 -21.12
N PHE A 589 -30.25 -13.87 -20.41
CA PHE A 589 -30.89 -15.02 -21.06
C PHE A 589 -32.14 -14.61 -21.86
N ALA A 590 -33.03 -13.78 -21.30
CA ALA A 590 -34.25 -13.34 -21.98
C ALA A 590 -33.97 -12.51 -23.24
N VAL A 591 -33.03 -11.56 -23.16
CA VAL A 591 -32.64 -10.71 -24.30
C VAL A 591 -31.82 -11.49 -25.32
N GLY A 592 -30.94 -12.39 -24.87
CA GLY A 592 -30.18 -13.28 -25.75
C GLY A 592 -31.07 -14.22 -26.56
N LEU A 593 -32.09 -14.81 -25.94
CA LEU A 593 -33.09 -15.64 -26.63
C LEU A 593 -33.96 -14.85 -27.62
N SER A 594 -34.10 -13.54 -27.42
CA SER A 594 -34.84 -12.64 -28.32
C SER A 594 -34.06 -12.27 -29.58
N GLY A 595 -32.80 -12.69 -29.72
CA GLY A 595 -31.94 -12.38 -30.87
C GLY A 595 -31.54 -10.90 -30.99
N THR A 596 -31.74 -10.10 -29.93
CA THR A 596 -31.49 -8.64 -29.95
C THR A 596 -29.99 -8.30 -29.96
N PHE A 597 -29.14 -9.20 -29.46
CA PHE A 597 -27.68 -9.04 -29.55
C PHE A 597 -27.18 -9.63 -30.86
N THR A 598 -27.04 -8.81 -31.89
CA THR A 598 -26.64 -9.25 -33.24
C THR A 598 -25.13 -9.18 -33.47
N ASN A 599 -24.41 -8.37 -32.68
CA ASN A 599 -22.98 -8.07 -32.87
C ASN A 599 -22.10 -8.41 -31.65
N LEU A 600 -22.31 -9.58 -31.04
CA LEU A 600 -21.44 -10.05 -29.95
C LEU A 600 -20.15 -10.64 -30.50
N SER A 601 -19.11 -9.81 -30.68
CA SER A 601 -17.75 -10.31 -30.83
C SER A 601 -17.23 -10.76 -29.47
N LEU A 602 -16.97 -12.06 -29.30
CA LEU A 602 -16.30 -12.54 -28.09
C LEU A 602 -14.90 -11.90 -28.03
N PRO A 603 -14.47 -11.40 -26.85
CA PRO A 603 -13.09 -10.98 -26.68
C PRO A 603 -12.14 -12.13 -27.06
N GLY A 604 -10.95 -11.81 -27.58
CA GLY A 604 -9.95 -12.83 -27.90
C GLY A 604 -9.74 -13.80 -26.72
N TRP A 605 -9.56 -15.09 -27.01
CA TRP A 605 -9.49 -16.17 -26.01
C TRP A 605 -8.49 -15.88 -24.87
N GLN A 606 -7.46 -15.06 -25.13
CA GLN A 606 -6.51 -14.56 -24.15
C GLN A 606 -7.18 -13.76 -23.01
N LEU A 607 -8.12 -12.85 -23.31
CA LEU A 607 -8.84 -12.09 -22.29
C LEU A 607 -9.75 -13.02 -21.47
N MET A 608 -10.35 -14.02 -22.12
CA MET A 608 -11.16 -15.04 -21.43
C MET A 608 -10.32 -15.85 -20.45
N VAL A 609 -9.09 -16.24 -20.83
CA VAL A 609 -8.15 -16.94 -19.94
C VAL A 609 -7.73 -16.04 -18.77
N VAL A 610 -7.48 -14.76 -18.99
CA VAL A 610 -7.12 -13.82 -17.92
C VAL A 610 -8.27 -13.61 -16.93
N VAL A 611 -9.49 -13.41 -17.42
CA VAL A 611 -10.68 -13.28 -16.57
C VAL A 611 -10.94 -14.59 -15.82
N ALA A 612 -10.84 -15.74 -16.49
CA ALA A 612 -10.97 -17.05 -15.87
C ALA A 612 -9.91 -17.29 -14.79
N ALA A 613 -8.65 -16.92 -15.04
CA ALA A 613 -7.57 -17.02 -14.08
C ALA A 613 -7.78 -16.07 -12.89
N ALA A 614 -8.23 -14.83 -13.10
CA ALA A 614 -8.53 -13.88 -12.04
C ALA A 614 -9.70 -14.37 -11.15
N VAL A 615 -10.77 -14.88 -11.77
CA VAL A 615 -11.90 -15.51 -11.06
C VAL A 615 -11.43 -16.74 -10.30
N LEU A 616 -10.61 -17.61 -10.92
CA LEU A 616 -10.06 -18.79 -10.29
C LEU A 616 -9.19 -18.41 -9.08
N VAL A 617 -8.32 -17.41 -9.19
CA VAL A 617 -7.52 -16.90 -8.06
C VAL A 617 -8.41 -16.36 -6.96
N ALA A 618 -9.44 -15.56 -7.29
CA ALA A 618 -10.38 -15.05 -6.29
C ALA A 618 -11.11 -16.20 -5.55
N VAL A 619 -11.58 -17.20 -6.29
CA VAL A 619 -12.21 -18.42 -5.75
C VAL A 619 -11.21 -19.18 -4.88
N LEU A 620 -9.99 -19.42 -5.34
CA LEU A 620 -8.95 -20.11 -4.56
C LEU A 620 -8.58 -19.33 -3.28
N VAL A 621 -8.52 -18.01 -3.33
CA VAL A 621 -8.29 -17.16 -2.16
C VAL A 621 -9.45 -17.30 -1.17
N VAL A 622 -10.70 -17.24 -1.63
CA VAL A 622 -11.89 -17.42 -0.77
C VAL A 622 -11.94 -18.83 -0.19
N LEU A 623 -11.58 -19.85 -0.96
CA LEU A 623 -11.57 -21.26 -0.54
C LEU A 623 -10.34 -21.63 0.31
N SER A 624 -9.28 -20.82 0.32
CA SER A 624 -8.08 -21.05 1.11
C SER A 624 -8.36 -21.03 2.63
N PRO A 625 -7.57 -21.73 3.47
CA PRO A 625 -7.75 -21.70 4.93
C PRO A 625 -7.79 -20.29 5.55
N PRO A 626 -6.88 -19.34 5.19
CA PRO A 626 -6.95 -17.98 5.72
C PRO A 626 -8.14 -17.18 5.14
N GLY A 627 -8.50 -17.39 3.87
CA GLY A 627 -9.64 -16.72 3.24
C GLY A 627 -10.96 -17.16 3.85
N ARG A 628 -11.20 -18.48 3.98
CA ARG A 628 -12.39 -19.03 4.66
C ARG A 628 -12.52 -18.51 6.09
N ARG A 629 -11.42 -18.51 6.87
CA ARG A 629 -11.45 -18.00 8.25
C ARG A 629 -11.80 -16.52 8.35
N ARG A 630 -11.48 -15.72 7.33
CA ARG A 630 -11.74 -14.26 7.31
C ARG A 630 -13.09 -13.88 6.70
N ILE A 631 -13.51 -14.54 5.62
CA ILE A 631 -14.66 -14.15 4.79
C ILE A 631 -15.93 -14.91 5.20
N MET A 632 -15.80 -16.19 5.58
CA MET A 632 -16.96 -17.04 5.89
C MET A 632 -17.82 -16.52 7.05
N PRO A 633 -17.26 -15.95 8.15
CA PRO A 633 -18.08 -15.38 9.22
C PRO A 633 -19.01 -14.27 8.70
N SER A 634 -18.46 -13.31 7.93
CA SER A 634 -19.24 -12.21 7.35
C SER A 634 -20.30 -12.71 6.36
N VAL A 635 -19.95 -13.68 5.50
CA VAL A 635 -20.91 -14.26 4.55
C VAL A 635 -22.04 -15.00 5.27
N ARG A 636 -21.74 -15.75 6.34
CA ARG A 636 -22.75 -16.44 7.16
C ARG A 636 -23.66 -15.48 7.89
N GLU A 637 -23.13 -14.38 8.40
CA GLU A 637 -23.90 -13.35 9.08
C GLU A 637 -24.87 -12.65 8.11
N VAL A 638 -24.35 -12.17 6.97
CA VAL A 638 -25.17 -11.51 5.94
C VAL A 638 -26.23 -12.45 5.34
N SER A 639 -25.87 -13.71 5.07
CA SER A 639 -26.83 -14.69 4.53
C SER A 639 -27.93 -15.05 5.53
N ARG A 640 -27.60 -15.21 6.82
CA ARG A 640 -28.61 -15.40 7.88
C ARG A 640 -29.54 -14.19 7.96
N GLU A 641 -28.99 -12.98 7.89
CA GLU A 641 -29.80 -11.76 8.01
C GLU A 641 -30.67 -11.50 6.77
N LEU A 642 -30.21 -11.87 5.58
CA LEU A 642 -31.03 -11.92 4.35
C LEU A 642 -32.19 -12.92 4.48
N LEU A 643 -31.89 -14.13 4.96
CA LEU A 643 -32.90 -15.17 5.19
C LEU A 643 -33.94 -14.75 6.25
N GLU A 644 -33.50 -14.09 7.33
CA GLU A 644 -34.40 -13.51 8.32
C GLU A 644 -35.25 -12.39 7.74
N THR A 645 -34.70 -11.55 6.87
CA THR A 645 -35.44 -10.46 6.22
C THR A 645 -36.54 -11.01 5.31
N LEU A 646 -36.28 -12.11 4.59
CA LEU A 646 -37.28 -12.80 3.77
C LEU A 646 -38.47 -13.34 4.58
N ARG A 647 -38.31 -13.59 5.89
CA ARG A 647 -39.42 -14.00 6.77
C ARG A 647 -40.36 -12.85 7.15
N HIS A 648 -39.97 -11.60 6.90
CA HIS A 648 -40.78 -10.42 7.18
C HIS A 648 -41.23 -9.77 5.85
N PRO A 649 -42.48 -9.99 5.41
CA PRO A 649 -42.91 -9.68 4.04
C PRO A 649 -42.78 -8.19 3.68
N VAL A 650 -43.10 -7.29 4.62
CA VAL A 650 -42.98 -5.84 4.39
C VAL A 650 -41.52 -5.42 4.24
N ARG A 651 -40.63 -5.94 5.10
CA ARG A 651 -39.19 -5.62 5.04
C ARG A 651 -38.52 -6.20 3.80
N ALA A 652 -38.89 -7.43 3.45
CA ALA A 652 -38.46 -8.06 2.21
C ALA A 652 -38.92 -7.26 0.99
N LEU A 653 -40.20 -6.84 0.95
CA LEU A 653 -40.73 -6.03 -0.14
C LEU A 653 -40.03 -4.67 -0.24
N GLN A 654 -39.76 -4.01 0.89
CA GLN A 654 -39.02 -2.75 0.92
C GLN A 654 -37.58 -2.92 0.41
N LEU A 655 -36.85 -3.92 0.91
CA LEU A 655 -35.46 -4.18 0.52
C LEU A 655 -35.36 -4.61 -0.95
N PHE A 656 -36.01 -5.71 -1.32
CA PHE A 656 -35.87 -6.28 -2.66
C PHE A 656 -36.66 -5.50 -3.71
N GLY A 657 -37.85 -5.02 -3.36
CA GLY A 657 -38.67 -4.19 -4.26
C GLY A 657 -38.07 -2.79 -4.46
N GLY A 658 -37.54 -2.17 -3.40
CA GLY A 658 -36.80 -0.91 -3.51
C GLY A 658 -35.54 -1.06 -4.37
N ALA A 659 -34.76 -2.13 -4.16
CA ALA A 659 -33.59 -2.43 -4.98
C ALA A 659 -33.94 -2.71 -6.46
N LEU A 660 -34.96 -3.52 -6.72
CA LEU A 660 -35.44 -3.80 -8.08
C LEU A 660 -35.92 -2.54 -8.77
N GLY A 661 -36.75 -1.75 -8.08
CA GLY A 661 -37.23 -0.46 -8.57
C GLY A 661 -36.08 0.48 -8.89
N TYR A 662 -35.09 0.60 -7.99
CA TYR A 662 -33.89 1.40 -8.22
C TYR A 662 -33.16 0.99 -9.50
N LEU A 663 -32.92 -0.31 -9.70
CA LEU A 663 -32.21 -0.83 -10.87
C LEU A 663 -32.98 -0.60 -12.17
N VAL A 664 -34.28 -0.90 -12.19
CA VAL A 664 -35.14 -0.73 -13.36
C VAL A 664 -35.27 0.75 -13.72
N VAL A 665 -35.57 1.62 -12.76
CA VAL A 665 -35.71 3.06 -13.02
C VAL A 665 -34.38 3.69 -13.46
N SER A 666 -33.25 3.26 -12.88
CA SER A 666 -31.94 3.72 -13.33
C SER A 666 -31.62 3.25 -14.77
N GLY A 667 -31.99 2.02 -15.13
CA GLY A 667 -31.85 1.51 -16.50
C GLY A 667 -32.78 2.21 -17.49
N LEU A 668 -34.00 2.56 -17.07
CA LEU A 668 -34.89 3.42 -17.85
C LEU A 668 -34.28 4.81 -18.06
N GLY A 669 -33.52 5.35 -17.10
CA GLY A 669 -32.78 6.60 -17.30
C GLY A 669 -31.73 6.55 -18.41
N LEU A 670 -31.09 5.38 -18.61
CA LEU A 670 -30.25 5.15 -19.80
C LEU A 670 -31.10 5.06 -21.06
N ALA A 671 -32.20 4.32 -21.02
CA ALA A 671 -33.10 4.15 -22.16
C ALA A 671 -33.73 5.48 -22.63
N THR A 672 -34.17 6.35 -21.72
CA THR A 672 -34.71 7.68 -22.05
C THR A 672 -33.61 8.61 -22.58
N SER A 673 -32.38 8.49 -22.07
CA SER A 673 -31.24 9.23 -22.61
C SER A 673 -30.88 8.79 -24.03
N LEU A 674 -31.03 7.49 -24.34
CA LEU A 674 -30.89 6.96 -25.68
C LEU A 674 -32.06 7.37 -26.59
N ALA A 675 -33.30 7.34 -26.10
CA ALA A 675 -34.49 7.79 -26.84
C ALA A 675 -34.42 9.26 -27.26
N ALA A 676 -33.70 10.09 -26.51
CA ALA A 676 -33.46 11.48 -26.90
C ALA A 676 -32.63 11.61 -28.19
N LEU A 677 -31.85 10.59 -28.54
CA LEU A 677 -30.89 10.59 -29.65
C LEU A 677 -31.20 9.56 -30.75
N HIS A 678 -31.82 8.44 -30.39
CA HIS A 678 -32.06 7.30 -31.27
C HIS A 678 -33.45 6.71 -30.99
N PRO A 679 -34.40 6.79 -31.94
CA PRO A 679 -35.80 6.45 -31.67
C PRO A 679 -36.11 4.95 -31.66
N ASN A 680 -35.30 4.12 -32.34
CA ASN A 680 -35.58 2.69 -32.50
C ASN A 680 -34.58 1.84 -31.72
N PHE A 681 -35.00 1.26 -30.59
CA PHE A 681 -34.24 0.29 -29.80
C PHE A 681 -35.16 -0.50 -28.86
N SER A 682 -34.66 -1.59 -28.30
CA SER A 682 -35.38 -2.36 -27.29
C SER A 682 -35.17 -1.79 -25.88
N TRP A 683 -36.24 -1.25 -25.28
CA TRP A 683 -36.23 -0.67 -23.93
C TRP A 683 -35.80 -1.68 -22.87
N THR A 684 -36.25 -2.93 -22.99
CA THR A 684 -35.92 -4.01 -22.06
C THR A 684 -34.44 -4.37 -22.18
N ALA A 685 -33.92 -4.48 -23.40
CA ALA A 685 -32.52 -4.81 -23.64
C ALA A 685 -31.56 -3.72 -23.11
N VAL A 686 -31.87 -2.44 -23.33
CA VAL A 686 -31.08 -1.33 -22.77
C VAL A 686 -31.10 -1.31 -21.24
N THR A 687 -32.27 -1.57 -20.64
CA THR A 687 -32.40 -1.66 -19.18
C THR A 687 -31.57 -2.82 -18.64
N VAL A 688 -31.60 -3.99 -19.29
CA VAL A 688 -30.77 -5.15 -18.92
C VAL A 688 -29.28 -4.82 -19.06
N VAL A 689 -28.86 -4.18 -20.15
CA VAL A 689 -27.47 -3.72 -20.34
C VAL A 689 -27.05 -2.79 -19.20
N PHE A 690 -27.93 -1.89 -18.76
CA PHE A 690 -27.66 -1.06 -17.59
C PHE A 690 -27.48 -1.87 -16.32
N VAL A 691 -28.38 -2.82 -16.03
CA VAL A 691 -28.28 -3.64 -14.82
C VAL A 691 -27.00 -4.47 -14.84
N VAL A 692 -26.64 -5.08 -15.97
CA VAL A 692 -25.37 -5.82 -16.14
C VAL A 692 -24.17 -4.90 -15.94
N GLY A 693 -24.16 -3.71 -16.56
CA GLY A 693 -23.11 -2.72 -16.40
C GLY A 693 -22.94 -2.26 -14.96
N ASN A 694 -24.05 -1.99 -14.27
CA ASN A 694 -24.04 -1.63 -12.86
C ASN A 694 -23.55 -2.79 -11.99
N THR A 695 -24.00 -4.03 -12.20
CA THR A 695 -23.53 -5.20 -11.45
C THR A 695 -22.02 -5.41 -11.59
N LEU A 696 -21.50 -5.36 -12.82
CA LEU A 696 -20.06 -5.53 -13.08
C LEU A 696 -19.25 -4.35 -12.55
N GLY A 697 -19.78 -3.14 -12.63
CA GLY A 697 -19.12 -1.93 -12.13
C GLY A 697 -18.84 -1.96 -10.62
N HIS A 698 -19.69 -2.60 -9.81
CA HIS A 698 -19.48 -2.72 -8.37
C HIS A 698 -18.41 -3.75 -7.99
N LEU A 699 -18.02 -4.63 -8.93
CA LEU A 699 -16.91 -5.58 -8.73
C LEU A 699 -15.54 -4.92 -8.97
N VAL A 700 -15.50 -3.84 -9.73
CA VAL A 700 -14.30 -3.05 -9.97
C VAL A 700 -14.19 -2.00 -8.87
N PRO A 701 -13.07 -1.91 -8.13
CA PRO A 701 -12.91 -0.97 -7.02
C PRO A 701 -12.68 0.48 -7.52
N SER A 702 -13.46 0.97 -8.49
CA SER A 702 -13.36 2.34 -9.01
C SER A 702 -14.28 3.30 -8.24
N PRO A 703 -13.88 4.58 -8.04
CA PRO A 703 -14.74 5.59 -7.45
C PRO A 703 -16.01 5.75 -8.29
N GLY A 704 -17.15 5.48 -7.67
CA GLY A 704 -18.43 5.67 -8.33
C GLY A 704 -18.71 4.75 -9.52
N GLY A 705 -17.89 3.70 -9.76
CA GLY A 705 -18.02 2.80 -10.92
C GLY A 705 -17.55 3.39 -12.25
N LEU A 706 -16.87 4.55 -12.24
CA LEU A 706 -16.42 5.24 -13.45
C LEU A 706 -15.39 4.41 -14.24
N GLY A 707 -15.50 4.46 -15.56
CA GLY A 707 -14.71 3.74 -16.56
C GLY A 707 -15.23 2.33 -16.83
N ALA A 708 -15.42 1.52 -15.79
CA ALA A 708 -15.82 0.11 -15.93
C ALA A 708 -17.28 -0.04 -16.37
N VAL A 709 -18.19 0.71 -15.76
CA VAL A 709 -19.62 0.66 -16.12
C VAL A 709 -19.79 1.19 -17.54
N GLU A 710 -19.17 2.31 -17.89
CA GLU A 710 -19.26 2.93 -19.21
C GLU A 710 -18.82 1.96 -20.31
N ALA A 711 -17.69 1.29 -20.13
CA ALA A 711 -17.21 0.29 -21.09
C ALA A 711 -18.24 -0.83 -21.32
N VAL A 712 -18.88 -1.32 -20.25
CA VAL A 712 -19.92 -2.36 -20.37
C VAL A 712 -21.18 -1.82 -21.05
N LEU A 713 -21.61 -0.59 -20.72
CA LEU A 713 -22.77 0.04 -21.36
C LEU A 713 -22.53 0.25 -22.85
N LEU A 714 -21.36 0.77 -23.24
CA LEU A 714 -21.00 1.02 -24.64
C LEU A 714 -20.92 -0.29 -25.43
N ALA A 715 -20.25 -1.31 -24.87
CA ALA A 715 -20.19 -2.63 -25.47
C ALA A 715 -21.59 -3.26 -25.63
N GLY A 716 -22.44 -3.15 -24.60
CA GLY A 716 -23.80 -3.68 -24.63
C GLY A 716 -24.70 -2.96 -25.64
N LEU A 717 -24.63 -1.63 -25.72
CA LEU A 717 -25.36 -0.83 -26.70
C LEU A 717 -24.88 -1.13 -28.14
N GLY A 718 -23.56 -1.24 -28.34
CA GLY A 718 -22.98 -1.61 -29.64
C GLY A 718 -23.37 -3.03 -30.08
N ALA A 719 -23.44 -3.98 -29.14
CA ALA A 719 -23.91 -5.34 -29.42
C ALA A 719 -25.37 -5.41 -29.88
N MET A 720 -26.18 -4.39 -29.55
CA MET A 720 -27.56 -4.22 -30.01
C MET A 720 -27.67 -3.42 -31.32
N GLY A 721 -26.55 -3.06 -31.95
CA GLY A 721 -26.52 -2.30 -33.20
C GLY A 721 -26.69 -0.78 -33.03
N VAL A 722 -26.58 -0.25 -31.81
CA VAL A 722 -26.60 1.21 -31.60
C VAL A 722 -25.31 1.82 -32.16
N PRO A 723 -25.39 2.89 -32.99
CA PRO A 723 -24.21 3.56 -33.52
C PRO A 723 -23.26 4.03 -32.40
N PRO A 724 -21.92 3.90 -32.54
CA PRO A 724 -20.97 4.23 -31.47
C PRO A 724 -21.12 5.65 -30.94
N THR A 725 -21.35 6.64 -31.83
CA THR A 725 -21.54 8.05 -31.45
C THR A 725 -22.80 8.25 -30.61
N ALA A 726 -23.90 7.58 -30.96
CA ALA A 726 -25.16 7.64 -30.21
C ALA A 726 -25.04 6.90 -28.86
N ALA A 727 -24.32 5.77 -28.81
CA ALA A 727 -24.07 5.03 -27.59
C ALA A 727 -23.24 5.86 -26.59
N VAL A 728 -22.13 6.47 -27.05
CA VAL A 728 -21.29 7.36 -26.24
C VAL A 728 -22.10 8.56 -25.74
N ALA A 729 -22.81 9.24 -26.63
CA ALA A 729 -23.63 10.40 -26.25
C ALA A 729 -24.73 10.03 -25.24
N ALA A 730 -25.43 8.90 -25.44
CA ALA A 730 -26.49 8.44 -24.54
C ALA A 730 -25.95 8.03 -23.16
N VAL A 731 -24.80 7.34 -23.10
CA VAL A 731 -24.16 6.96 -21.84
C VAL A 731 -23.71 8.22 -21.09
N LEU A 732 -23.03 9.16 -21.76
CA LEU A 732 -22.59 10.41 -21.14
C LEU A 732 -23.77 11.28 -20.67
N LEU A 733 -24.83 11.42 -21.48
CA LEU A 733 -26.06 12.10 -21.09
C LEU A 733 -26.71 11.44 -19.88
N SER A 734 -26.83 10.10 -19.89
CA SER A 734 -27.41 9.37 -18.76
C SER A 734 -26.61 9.63 -17.49
N ARG A 735 -25.27 9.68 -17.56
CA ARG A 735 -24.41 10.02 -16.42
C ARG A 735 -24.62 11.46 -15.98
N LEU A 736 -24.65 12.41 -16.90
CA LEU A 736 -24.88 13.80 -16.54
C LEU A 736 -26.22 13.97 -15.83
N LEU A 737 -27.30 13.43 -16.40
CA LEU A 737 -28.67 13.68 -15.97
C LEU A 737 -29.11 12.84 -14.77
N THR A 738 -28.74 11.55 -14.73
CA THR A 738 -29.18 10.63 -13.68
C THR A 738 -28.17 10.48 -12.54
N TYR A 739 -26.90 10.76 -12.81
CA TYR A 739 -25.81 10.49 -11.88
C TYR A 739 -25.21 11.78 -11.31
N TRP A 740 -24.97 12.82 -12.12
CA TRP A 740 -24.35 14.07 -11.67
C TRP A 740 -25.37 15.12 -11.20
N ILE A 741 -26.49 15.34 -11.90
CA ILE A 741 -27.49 16.32 -11.46
C ILE A 741 -27.97 16.11 -10.02
N PRO A 742 -28.29 14.88 -9.56
CA PRO A 742 -28.69 14.65 -8.17
C PRO A 742 -27.63 14.99 -7.12
N VAL A 743 -26.36 15.15 -7.50
CA VAL A 743 -25.28 15.54 -6.60
C VAL A 743 -25.47 16.98 -6.09
N LEU A 744 -25.97 17.88 -6.93
CA LEU A 744 -26.15 19.29 -6.59
C LEU A 744 -27.08 19.49 -5.37
N PRO A 745 -28.32 18.96 -5.36
CA PRO A 745 -29.14 18.99 -4.16
C PRO A 745 -28.55 18.14 -3.02
N GLY A 746 -27.76 17.11 -3.34
CA GLY A 746 -27.00 16.31 -2.36
C GLY A 746 -26.01 17.12 -1.53
N ILE A 747 -25.31 18.09 -2.14
CA ILE A 747 -24.38 18.99 -1.43
C ILE A 747 -25.15 19.86 -0.41
N LEU A 748 -26.26 20.46 -0.86
CA LEU A 748 -27.11 21.29 0.00
C LEU A 748 -27.67 20.48 1.16
N MET A 749 -28.15 19.26 0.88
CA MET A 749 -28.70 18.36 1.88
C MET A 749 -27.64 17.87 2.87
N PHE A 750 -26.43 17.57 2.40
CA PHE A 750 -25.31 17.19 3.27
C PHE A 750 -24.97 18.31 4.26
N ARG A 751 -24.86 19.56 3.81
CA ARG A 751 -24.62 20.71 4.69
C ARG A 751 -25.78 20.94 5.67
N TYR A 752 -27.02 20.80 5.20
CA TYR A 752 -28.21 20.93 6.03
C TYR A 752 -28.22 19.90 7.17
N LEU A 753 -27.94 18.62 6.86
CA LEU A 753 -27.93 17.54 7.84
C LEU A 753 -26.75 17.66 8.84
N GLN A 754 -25.59 18.15 8.40
CA GLN A 754 -24.47 18.47 9.29
C GLN A 754 -24.85 19.58 10.30
N HIS A 755 -25.47 20.67 9.83
CA HIS A 755 -25.91 21.75 10.71
C HIS A 755 -26.97 21.30 11.71
N ARG A 756 -27.81 20.33 11.35
CA ARG A 756 -28.84 19.74 12.23
C ARG A 756 -28.31 18.61 13.12
N ASN A 757 -27.01 18.29 13.08
CA ASN A 757 -26.37 17.17 13.80
C ASN A 757 -27.01 15.79 13.51
N VAL A 758 -27.60 15.61 12.32
CA VAL A 758 -28.17 14.32 11.88
C VAL A 758 -27.08 13.39 11.35
N ILE A 759 -25.99 13.95 10.81
CA ILE A 759 -24.81 13.24 10.27
C ILE A 759 -23.50 13.85 10.75
#